data_AF-A0A3N5RG12-F1
#
_entry.id   AF-A0A3N5RG12-F1
#
_cell.length_a   1.000
_cell.length_b   1.000
_cell.length_c   1.000
_cell.angle_alpha   90.00
_cell.angle_beta   90.00
_cell.angle_gamma   90.00
#
_symmetry.space_group_name_H-M   'P 1'
#
loop_
_entity.id
_entity.type
_entity.pdbx_description
1 polymer ?
#
loop_
_entity_poly.entity_id
_entity_poly.type
_entity_poly.pdbx_seq_one_letter_code
_entity_poly.pdbx_strand_id
1 'polypeptide(L)'
;VNLYLGRIVPRRFPFPLDVDVVAARLEALCDTIAATPGARRYTPVELAAGFVRVANANMIRAIRNISVAKGYDPRDYVLVTFGGAGAQHACAIARELGMRRVLSHPLSGLLSAYGIGLADVRRFAEQAVLRPWSIEQLRAIEPLFCMLEARCRDEILAEGIAASEIQPVQRSLDLRYQGVDATINVPCPVIPSPVGESAGPDREYDYATRYEELHLRLYGYVHRNRAIEIVAARVELTGLTPEPVEPKLTSHSRRPEPEETITAWFEGASLTTAVYSRNQLRPGDQIAGPAILCEPTSTVVIEPGFEATILSHGEIMLEDQGTVAKHQVAAESDPVQLEIFNNLFASIAEQMGITLQRTSFSTNVKERLDFSCAVFDARGGLVVNAPHIPVHLGAMGETVRRIIADNPEIAPGDVFVTNDPYRGGSHLPDVTVVTPVHHAESARLLFFTASRAHHAEIGGIVPGSMPPFSKTLAEEGVLIRNFKLVDHDQSREAALRELLLAGRFPTRSVRDNLADISAQAAANNSGVQQLLQLVARYSLPVVEAYMGHIQRAAETKMRLALAAIPDGVYRFHDHLDQGSPITVAVTIAGDSATVDFTGTGPVLRPSPGETEPSRGGLNLNANRAIVTAAVLYVFRCLINEDIPLNSGVLAPVTLILPECLLNPPEHDDPEQCAAIVGGNVETSQRVVDVLLERWGSPRPARER
;
A
#
# COMPACT_ATOMS: atom_id res chain seq x y z
N VAL A 1 27.44 0.93 21.40
CA VAL A 1 27.28 2.13 20.53
C VAL A 1 26.92 3.36 21.36
N ASN A 2 25.69 3.52 21.87
CA ASN A 2 25.30 4.73 22.64
C ASN A 2 26.19 4.99 23.88
N LEU A 3 26.62 3.93 24.58
CA LEU A 3 27.63 4.02 25.65
C LEU A 3 28.94 4.68 25.18
N TYR A 4 29.48 4.24 24.05
CA TYR A 4 30.74 4.75 23.49
C TYR A 4 30.61 6.18 22.97
N LEU A 5 29.42 6.56 22.47
CA LEU A 5 29.12 7.93 22.05
C LEU A 5 28.79 8.88 23.21
N GLY A 6 28.88 8.41 24.46
CA GLY A 6 28.54 9.21 25.64
C GLY A 6 27.06 9.50 25.80
N ARG A 7 26.18 8.81 25.05
CA ARG A 7 24.71 8.99 25.12
C ARG A 7 24.06 8.20 26.26
N ILE A 8 24.82 7.36 26.96
CA ILE A 8 24.42 6.63 28.17
C ILE A 8 25.45 6.90 29.25
N VAL A 9 24.99 7.18 30.47
CA VAL A 9 25.85 7.39 31.65
C VAL A 9 26.07 6.05 32.35
N PRO A 10 27.28 5.43 32.26
CA PRO A 10 27.50 4.05 32.71
C PRO A 10 27.14 3.82 34.18
N ARG A 11 27.53 4.75 35.05
CA ARG A 11 27.31 4.71 36.51
C ARG A 11 25.84 4.81 36.92
N ARG A 12 24.93 5.13 36.00
CA ARG A 12 23.47 5.19 36.25
C ARG A 12 22.70 4.06 35.58
N PHE A 13 23.40 3.15 34.93
CA PHE A 13 22.77 1.97 34.36
C PHE A 13 22.50 0.92 35.46
N PRO A 14 21.43 0.11 35.37
CA PRO A 14 21.05 -0.83 36.44
C PRO A 14 22.09 -1.93 36.72
N PHE A 15 23.06 -2.10 35.82
CA PHE A 15 24.14 -3.06 35.91
C PHE A 15 25.41 -2.47 35.28
N PRO A 16 26.62 -2.94 35.67
CA PRO A 16 27.87 -2.38 35.19
C PRO A 16 27.99 -2.47 33.66
N LEU A 17 28.44 -1.38 33.05
CA LEU A 17 28.75 -1.29 31.63
C LEU A 17 30.24 -1.05 31.44
N ASP A 18 30.86 -1.85 30.57
CA ASP A 18 32.30 -1.80 30.29
C ASP A 18 32.55 -1.02 28.99
N VAL A 19 33.06 0.19 29.12
CA VAL A 19 33.35 1.08 27.98
C VAL A 19 34.57 0.59 27.20
N ASP A 20 35.56 0.03 27.89
CA ASP A 20 36.84 -0.41 27.31
C ASP A 20 36.62 -1.63 26.40
N VAL A 21 35.76 -2.56 26.81
CA VAL A 21 35.35 -3.70 25.97
C VAL A 21 34.62 -3.21 24.72
N VAL A 22 33.75 -2.21 24.84
CA VAL A 22 33.04 -1.64 23.67
C VAL A 22 34.02 -0.94 22.73
N ALA A 23 34.98 -0.19 23.26
CA ALA A 23 36.04 0.46 22.49
C ALA A 23 36.85 -0.57 21.70
N ALA A 24 37.38 -1.60 22.38
CA ALA A 24 38.17 -2.65 21.76
C ALA A 24 37.39 -3.41 20.67
N ARG A 25 36.08 -3.65 20.87
CA ARG A 25 35.22 -4.30 19.87
C ARG A 25 34.97 -3.41 18.65
N LEU A 26 34.80 -2.11 18.85
CA LEU A 26 34.65 -1.15 17.74
C LEU A 26 35.96 -1.00 16.95
N GLU A 27 37.11 -1.00 17.63
CA GLU A 27 38.43 -1.01 16.99
C GLU A 27 38.61 -2.26 16.13
N ALA A 28 38.35 -3.45 16.68
CA ALA A 28 38.43 -4.70 15.92
C ALA A 28 37.50 -4.72 14.68
N LEU A 29 36.30 -4.11 14.79
CA LEU A 29 35.39 -3.93 13.65
C LEU A 29 35.96 -2.95 12.62
N CYS A 30 36.55 -1.85 13.05
CA CYS A 30 37.23 -0.90 12.15
C CYS A 30 38.37 -1.59 11.39
N ASP A 31 39.17 -2.41 12.06
CA ASP A 31 40.26 -3.17 11.45
C ASP A 31 39.74 -4.19 10.43
N THR A 32 38.64 -4.89 10.77
CA THR A 32 37.99 -5.85 9.87
C THR A 32 37.46 -5.17 8.61
N ILE A 33 36.81 -4.00 8.75
CA ILE A 33 36.32 -3.21 7.61
C ILE A 33 37.51 -2.71 6.77
N ALA A 34 38.56 -2.22 7.42
CA ALA A 34 39.77 -1.71 6.75
C ALA A 34 40.54 -2.79 5.98
N ALA A 35 40.40 -4.07 6.35
CA ALA A 35 41.00 -5.20 5.64
C ALA A 35 40.29 -5.54 4.32
N THR A 36 39.09 -4.99 4.07
CA THR A 36 38.35 -5.20 2.82
C THR A 36 38.90 -4.29 1.71
N PRO A 37 39.31 -4.83 0.54
CA PRO A 37 39.84 -4.01 -0.55
C PRO A 37 38.89 -2.89 -0.98
N GLY A 38 39.39 -1.65 -1.01
CA GLY A 38 38.61 -0.46 -1.39
C GLY A 38 37.74 0.14 -0.29
N ALA A 39 37.69 -0.45 0.91
CA ALA A 39 36.90 0.09 2.01
C ALA A 39 37.54 1.33 2.66
N ARG A 40 36.71 2.29 3.03
CA ARG A 40 37.12 3.45 3.84
C ARG A 40 37.56 2.98 5.22
N ARG A 41 38.64 3.57 5.75
CA ARG A 41 39.00 3.45 7.17
C ARG A 41 38.11 4.36 8.01
N TYR A 42 37.51 3.79 9.04
CA TYR A 42 36.70 4.50 10.02
C TYR A 42 37.45 4.58 11.35
N THR A 43 37.26 5.67 12.08
CA THR A 43 37.52 5.69 13.52
C THR A 43 36.38 4.98 14.27
N PRO A 44 36.62 4.44 15.49
CA PRO A 44 35.57 3.83 16.29
C PRO A 44 34.36 4.74 16.55
N VAL A 45 34.60 6.05 16.71
CA VAL A 45 33.54 7.06 16.92
C VAL A 45 32.70 7.26 15.66
N GLU A 46 33.34 7.40 14.50
CA GLU A 46 32.63 7.51 13.21
C GLU A 46 31.79 6.26 12.92
N LEU A 47 32.34 5.07 13.17
CA LEU A 47 31.63 3.81 12.96
C LEU A 47 30.40 3.71 13.88
N ALA A 48 30.58 4.00 15.17
CA ALA A 48 29.50 4.00 16.14
C ALA A 48 28.40 5.02 15.79
N ALA A 49 28.76 6.24 15.38
CA ALA A 49 27.81 7.25 14.91
C ALA A 49 27.08 6.79 13.64
N GLY A 50 27.78 6.11 12.73
CA GLY A 50 27.19 5.48 11.54
C GLY A 50 26.13 4.44 11.89
N PHE A 51 26.38 3.58 12.88
CA PHE A 51 25.38 2.60 13.33
C PHE A 51 24.11 3.25 13.90
N VAL A 52 24.24 4.36 14.65
CA VAL A 52 23.06 5.12 15.11
C VAL A 52 22.26 5.68 13.94
N ARG A 53 22.93 6.23 12.93
CA ARG A 53 22.26 6.74 11.71
C ARG A 53 21.52 5.65 10.96
N VAL A 54 22.13 4.46 10.80
CA VAL A 54 21.48 3.32 10.15
C VAL A 54 20.27 2.84 10.96
N ALA A 55 20.39 2.75 12.29
CA ALA A 55 19.27 2.39 13.16
C ALA A 55 18.10 3.40 13.04
N ASN A 56 18.40 4.70 13.08
CA ASN A 56 17.41 5.76 12.89
C ASN A 56 16.72 5.65 11.52
N ALA A 57 17.49 5.50 10.43
CA ALA A 57 16.95 5.36 9.09
C ALA A 57 16.01 4.15 8.96
N ASN A 58 16.34 3.01 9.58
CA ASN A 58 15.46 1.84 9.61
C ASN A 58 14.15 2.09 10.39
N MET A 59 14.23 2.73 11.56
CA MET A 59 13.04 3.09 12.34
C MET A 59 12.16 4.11 11.61
N ILE A 60 12.77 5.10 10.97
CA ILE A 60 12.08 6.10 10.15
C ILE A 60 11.37 5.42 8.98
N ARG A 61 12.03 4.48 8.29
CA ARG A 61 11.40 3.70 7.22
C ARG A 61 10.17 2.95 7.75
N ALA A 62 10.27 2.28 8.90
CA ALA A 62 9.12 1.58 9.49
C ALA A 62 7.96 2.53 9.85
N ILE A 63 8.26 3.67 10.50
CA ILE A 63 7.24 4.68 10.86
C ILE A 63 6.61 5.28 9.60
N ARG A 64 7.41 5.66 8.59
CA ARG A 64 6.91 6.15 7.30
C ARG A 64 6.03 5.10 6.65
N ASN A 65 6.50 3.86 6.52
CA ASN A 65 5.74 2.81 5.87
C ASN A 65 4.36 2.64 6.53
N ILE A 66 4.28 2.58 7.86
CA ILE A 66 2.99 2.38 8.55
C ILE A 66 2.11 3.65 8.55
N SER A 67 2.68 4.82 8.82
CA SER A 67 1.93 6.08 8.89
C SER A 67 1.47 6.54 7.51
N VAL A 68 2.35 6.48 6.51
CA VAL A 68 2.04 6.81 5.11
C VAL A 68 1.11 5.76 4.51
N ALA A 69 1.29 4.46 4.82
CA ALA A 69 0.29 3.43 4.50
C ALA A 69 -1.09 3.86 4.96
N LYS A 70 -1.22 4.44 6.14
CA LYS A 70 -2.54 4.85 6.63
C LYS A 70 -2.97 6.25 6.18
N GLY A 71 -2.26 6.88 5.24
CA GLY A 71 -2.55 8.23 4.73
C GLY A 71 -2.19 9.38 5.69
N TYR A 72 -1.47 9.10 6.78
CA TYR A 72 -1.10 10.11 7.77
C TYR A 72 0.22 10.80 7.43
N ASP A 73 0.25 12.12 7.58
CA ASP A 73 1.48 12.89 7.62
C ASP A 73 2.08 12.85 9.03
N PRO A 74 3.25 12.22 9.28
CA PRO A 74 3.87 12.26 10.60
C PRO A 74 4.01 13.68 11.14
N ARG A 75 4.23 14.70 10.29
CA ARG A 75 4.44 16.10 10.69
C ARG A 75 3.26 16.71 11.45
N ASP A 76 2.05 16.19 11.26
CA ASP A 76 0.82 16.68 11.90
C ASP A 76 0.61 16.10 13.31
N TYR A 77 1.46 15.15 13.73
CA TYR A 77 1.33 14.42 14.98
C TYR A 77 2.45 14.72 15.97
N VAL A 78 2.21 14.35 17.21
CA VAL A 78 3.23 14.27 18.26
C VAL A 78 3.78 12.85 18.25
N LEU A 79 5.11 12.71 18.17
CA LEU A 79 5.76 11.41 18.29
C LEU A 79 5.67 10.95 19.75
N VAL A 80 4.88 9.93 20.04
CA VAL A 80 4.89 9.31 21.38
C VAL A 80 5.99 8.25 21.40
N THR A 81 6.98 8.45 22.29
CA THR A 81 8.09 7.51 22.46
C THR A 81 7.88 6.63 23.68
N PHE A 82 8.18 5.33 23.53
CA PHE A 82 8.13 4.35 24.61
C PHE A 82 9.20 3.26 24.42
N GLY A 83 9.30 2.36 25.40
CA GLY A 83 10.39 1.40 25.51
C GLY A 83 11.67 2.03 26.06
N GLY A 84 12.53 1.23 26.70
CA GLY A 84 13.71 1.75 27.42
C GLY A 84 14.74 2.47 26.54
N ALA A 85 14.74 2.21 25.23
CA ALA A 85 15.65 2.82 24.26
C ALA A 85 14.99 3.86 23.34
N GLY A 86 13.65 3.97 23.30
CA GLY A 86 12.96 4.81 22.31
C GLY A 86 13.37 6.28 22.38
N ALA A 87 13.44 6.81 23.60
CA ALA A 87 13.80 8.20 23.85
C ALA A 87 15.27 8.55 23.53
N GLN A 88 16.13 7.55 23.28
CA GLN A 88 17.52 7.78 22.84
C GLN A 88 17.60 8.17 21.35
N HIS A 89 16.56 7.86 20.58
CA HIS A 89 16.49 8.08 19.13
C HIS A 89 15.42 9.11 18.73
N ALA A 90 14.54 9.48 19.66
CA ALA A 90 13.30 10.20 19.35
C ALA A 90 13.52 11.57 18.70
N CYS A 91 14.47 12.39 19.17
CA CYS A 91 14.77 13.69 18.55
C CYS A 91 15.21 13.56 17.08
N ALA A 92 16.14 12.64 16.79
CA ALA A 92 16.64 12.43 15.43
C ALA A 92 15.54 11.90 14.51
N ILE A 93 14.75 10.93 14.98
CA ILE A 93 13.60 10.39 14.25
C ILE A 93 12.56 11.49 13.97
N ALA A 94 12.17 12.25 14.99
CA ALA A 94 11.18 13.32 14.86
C ALA A 94 11.63 14.37 13.85
N ARG A 95 12.89 14.82 13.93
CA ARG A 95 13.47 15.80 13.01
C ARG A 95 13.45 15.31 11.56
N GLU A 96 13.88 14.07 11.31
CA GLU A 96 13.93 13.50 9.95
C GLU A 96 12.53 13.15 9.39
N LEU A 97 11.54 12.94 10.27
CA LEU A 97 10.12 12.84 9.92
C LEU A 97 9.43 14.21 9.80
N GLY A 98 10.12 15.32 10.14
CA GLY A 98 9.56 16.67 10.16
C GLY A 98 8.55 16.94 11.28
N MET A 99 8.50 16.09 12.31
CA MET A 99 7.64 16.24 13.48
C MET A 99 8.23 17.28 14.42
N ARG A 100 7.41 18.21 14.91
CA ARG A 100 7.89 19.28 15.82
C ARG A 100 8.00 18.85 17.28
N ARG A 101 7.22 17.84 17.70
CA ARG A 101 7.03 17.51 19.10
C ARG A 101 7.16 16.01 19.34
N VAL A 102 7.82 15.67 20.43
CA VAL A 102 7.90 14.31 20.97
C VAL A 102 7.37 14.33 22.39
N LEU A 103 6.51 13.38 22.73
CA LEU A 103 6.02 13.16 24.09
C LEU A 103 6.61 11.86 24.63
N SER A 104 7.28 11.93 25.78
CA SER A 104 7.76 10.77 26.53
C SER A 104 7.02 10.67 27.86
N HIS A 105 6.30 9.58 28.07
CA HIS A 105 5.62 9.30 29.34
C HIS A 105 6.64 9.01 30.46
N PRO A 106 6.38 9.34 31.74
CA PRO A 106 7.29 9.01 32.86
C PRO A 106 7.58 7.51 32.99
N LEU A 107 6.63 6.69 32.56
CA LEU A 107 6.75 5.23 32.51
C LEU A 107 7.06 4.72 31.09
N SER A 108 7.68 5.53 30.23
CA SER A 108 7.98 5.17 28.83
C SER A 108 8.65 3.80 28.70
N GLY A 109 9.61 3.48 29.58
CA GLY A 109 10.29 2.17 29.63
C GLY A 109 9.39 0.97 29.97
N LEU A 110 8.21 1.21 30.57
CA LEU A 110 7.25 0.20 31.02
C LEU A 110 5.84 0.41 30.42
N LEU A 111 5.71 1.24 29.38
CA LEU A 111 4.41 1.75 28.93
C LEU A 111 3.46 0.64 28.46
N SER A 112 3.97 -0.45 27.90
CA SER A 112 3.15 -1.60 27.50
C SER A 112 2.53 -2.31 28.71
N ALA A 113 3.29 -2.51 29.79
CA ALA A 113 2.76 -3.10 31.02
C ALA A 113 1.78 -2.15 31.71
N TYR A 114 2.06 -0.85 31.67
CA TYR A 114 1.13 0.18 32.15
C TYR A 114 -0.19 0.13 31.39
N GLY A 115 -0.16 0.11 30.05
CA GLY A 115 -1.36 0.04 29.21
C GLY A 115 -2.21 -1.22 29.42
N ILE A 116 -1.59 -2.37 29.69
CA ILE A 116 -2.34 -3.59 30.06
C ILE A 116 -3.08 -3.39 31.39
N GLY A 117 -2.47 -2.72 32.36
CA GLY A 117 -3.10 -2.43 33.65
C GLY A 117 -4.21 -1.38 33.58
N LEU A 118 -4.24 -0.56 32.53
CA LEU A 118 -5.27 0.46 32.27
C LEU A 118 -6.37 0.00 31.31
N ALA A 119 -6.24 -1.18 30.72
CA ALA A 119 -7.12 -1.59 29.65
C ALA A 119 -8.53 -1.88 30.18
N ASP A 120 -9.51 -1.15 29.66
CA ASP A 120 -10.91 -1.44 29.92
C ASP A 120 -11.31 -2.83 29.43
N VAL A 121 -12.28 -3.42 30.12
CA VAL A 121 -12.84 -4.71 29.74
C VAL A 121 -13.82 -4.49 28.58
N ARG A 122 -13.52 -5.03 27.39
CA ARG A 122 -14.44 -4.98 26.25
C ARG A 122 -15.05 -6.34 25.96
N ARG A 123 -16.33 -6.35 25.58
CA ARG A 123 -17.06 -7.52 25.10
C ARG A 123 -17.83 -7.22 23.83
N PHE A 124 -17.82 -8.19 22.92
CA PHE A 124 -18.47 -8.11 21.62
C PHE A 124 -19.44 -9.28 21.48
N ALA A 125 -20.65 -9.01 21.01
CA ALA A 125 -21.61 -10.04 20.62
C ALA A 125 -22.26 -9.67 19.29
N GLU A 126 -22.52 -10.67 18.47
CA GLU A 126 -23.16 -10.50 17.17
C GLU A 126 -24.14 -11.64 16.89
N GLN A 127 -25.16 -11.35 16.09
CA GLN A 127 -26.08 -12.36 15.57
C GLN A 127 -26.61 -11.98 14.19
N ALA A 128 -26.70 -12.97 13.30
CA ALA A 128 -27.28 -12.81 11.97
C ALA A 128 -28.79 -12.50 12.04
N VAL A 129 -29.24 -11.57 11.20
CA VAL A 129 -30.62 -11.08 11.08
C VAL A 129 -31.22 -11.46 9.73
N LEU A 130 -30.52 -11.14 8.63
CA LEU A 130 -30.90 -11.40 7.23
C LEU A 130 -32.33 -10.94 6.87
N ARG A 131 -32.61 -9.63 7.02
CA ARG A 131 -33.92 -9.02 6.70
C ARG A 131 -33.78 -7.71 5.95
N PRO A 132 -34.75 -7.30 5.10
CA PRO A 132 -34.75 -5.97 4.51
C PRO A 132 -34.65 -4.87 5.57
N TRP A 133 -33.92 -3.80 5.28
CA TRP A 133 -33.87 -2.61 6.09
C TRP A 133 -35.22 -1.90 6.02
N SER A 134 -35.83 -1.70 7.19
CA SER A 134 -36.95 -0.76 7.38
C SER A 134 -37.00 -0.36 8.85
N ILE A 135 -37.67 0.75 9.14
CA ILE A 135 -37.88 1.20 10.53
C ILE A 135 -38.65 0.13 11.32
N GLU A 136 -39.59 -0.57 10.69
CA GLU A 136 -40.33 -1.68 11.30
C GLU A 136 -39.42 -2.86 11.61
N GLN A 137 -38.50 -3.21 10.71
CA GLN A 137 -37.55 -4.31 10.94
C GLN A 137 -36.52 -3.95 12.00
N LEU A 138 -36.04 -2.69 12.04
CA LEU A 138 -35.19 -2.19 13.11
C LEU A 138 -35.89 -2.35 14.47
N ARG A 139 -37.16 -1.93 14.58
CA ARG A 139 -37.96 -2.13 15.80
C ARG A 139 -38.14 -3.61 16.13
N ALA A 140 -38.29 -4.47 15.12
CA ALA A 140 -38.46 -5.91 15.32
C ALA A 140 -37.20 -6.62 15.83
N ILE A 141 -36.00 -6.07 15.59
CA ILE A 141 -34.73 -6.60 16.11
C ILE A 141 -34.28 -5.95 17.42
N GLU A 142 -35.06 -5.02 17.99
CA GLU A 142 -34.74 -4.44 19.31
C GLU A 142 -34.60 -5.50 20.41
N PRO A 143 -35.46 -6.54 20.51
CA PRO A 143 -35.25 -7.62 21.49
C PRO A 143 -33.93 -8.37 21.31
N LEU A 144 -33.43 -8.46 20.07
CA LEU A 144 -32.15 -9.07 19.77
C LEU A 144 -31.00 -8.22 20.34
N PHE A 145 -31.03 -6.90 20.13
CA PHE A 145 -30.05 -6.01 20.72
C PHE A 145 -30.05 -6.10 22.25
N CYS A 146 -31.22 -6.13 22.89
CA CYS A 146 -31.34 -6.30 24.33
C CYS A 146 -30.73 -7.62 24.82
N MET A 147 -30.91 -8.71 24.07
CA MET A 147 -30.31 -10.01 24.40
C MET A 147 -28.79 -9.99 24.28
N LEU A 148 -28.25 -9.47 23.18
CA LEU A 148 -26.80 -9.36 22.96
C LEU A 148 -26.15 -8.43 24.01
N GLU A 149 -26.81 -7.32 24.33
CA GLU A 149 -26.39 -6.39 25.37
C GLU A 149 -26.39 -7.05 26.75
N ALA A 150 -27.47 -7.75 27.12
CA ALA A 150 -27.54 -8.47 28.39
C ALA A 150 -26.42 -9.50 28.52
N ARG A 151 -26.15 -10.27 27.45
CA ARG A 151 -25.05 -11.24 27.43
C ARG A 151 -23.70 -10.56 27.65
N CYS A 152 -23.36 -9.53 26.87
CA CYS A 152 -22.09 -8.80 27.04
C CYS A 152 -21.98 -8.17 28.42
N ARG A 153 -23.09 -7.64 28.95
CA ARG A 153 -23.16 -7.07 30.30
C ARG A 153 -22.91 -8.12 31.37
N ASP A 154 -23.53 -9.29 31.28
CA ASP A 154 -23.31 -10.40 32.21
C ASP A 154 -21.85 -10.88 32.19
N GLU A 155 -21.24 -10.94 31.00
CA GLU A 155 -19.82 -11.29 30.84
C GLU A 155 -18.90 -10.24 31.49
N ILE A 156 -19.19 -8.94 31.35
CA ILE A 156 -18.43 -7.85 31.99
C ILE A 156 -18.61 -7.87 33.52
N LEU A 157 -19.84 -8.06 34.00
CA LEU A 157 -20.14 -8.18 35.43
C LEU A 157 -19.42 -9.39 36.06
N ALA A 158 -19.31 -10.49 35.32
CA ALA A 158 -18.58 -11.69 35.75
C ALA A 158 -17.06 -11.46 35.91
N GLU A 159 -16.50 -10.44 35.24
CA GLU A 159 -15.10 -10.01 35.44
C GLU A 159 -14.92 -9.07 36.64
N GLY A 160 -16.00 -8.79 37.39
CA GLY A 160 -15.95 -7.98 38.61
C GLY A 160 -16.07 -6.47 38.38
N ILE A 161 -16.41 -6.03 37.16
CA ILE A 161 -16.73 -4.63 36.88
C ILE A 161 -18.12 -4.30 37.43
N ALA A 162 -18.26 -3.19 38.17
CA ALA A 162 -19.56 -2.78 38.69
C ALA A 162 -20.47 -2.24 37.59
N ALA A 163 -21.78 -2.43 37.73
CA ALA A 163 -22.76 -1.99 36.72
C ALA A 163 -22.72 -0.47 36.43
N SER A 164 -22.29 0.35 37.41
CA SER A 164 -22.10 1.79 37.26
C SER A 164 -20.91 2.18 36.37
N GLU A 165 -19.93 1.29 36.22
CA GLU A 165 -18.72 1.50 35.44
C GLU A 165 -18.85 1.00 34.00
N ILE A 166 -20.01 0.43 33.64
CA ILE A 166 -20.26 -0.04 32.28
C ILE A 166 -20.71 1.15 31.43
N GLN A 167 -19.95 1.48 30.39
CA GLN A 167 -20.30 2.52 29.44
C GLN A 167 -21.60 2.17 28.69
N PRO A 168 -22.29 3.19 28.14
CA PRO A 168 -23.40 2.96 27.23
C PRO A 168 -23.04 1.97 26.13
N VAL A 169 -23.98 1.09 25.81
CA VAL A 169 -23.79 0.11 24.75
C VAL A 169 -23.55 0.79 23.40
N GLN A 170 -22.54 0.34 22.67
CA GLN A 170 -22.35 0.70 21.28
C GLN A 170 -23.00 -0.36 20.40
N ARG A 171 -24.05 0.03 19.66
CA ARG A 171 -24.75 -0.84 18.72
C ARG A 171 -24.26 -0.58 17.31
N SER A 172 -24.21 -1.60 16.47
CA SER A 172 -23.99 -1.43 15.03
C SER A 172 -24.74 -2.48 14.23
N LEU A 173 -25.02 -2.16 12.97
CA LEU A 173 -25.61 -3.10 12.02
C LEU A 173 -24.64 -3.37 10.88
N ASP A 174 -24.46 -4.64 10.53
CA ASP A 174 -23.87 -4.99 9.25
C ASP A 174 -24.94 -4.89 8.19
N LEU A 175 -24.79 -3.91 7.29
CA LEU A 175 -25.74 -3.63 6.22
C LEU A 175 -25.12 -3.95 4.86
N ARG A 176 -25.96 -4.35 3.91
CA ARG A 176 -25.59 -4.48 2.50
C ARG A 176 -26.77 -4.16 1.59
N TYR A 177 -26.52 -3.83 0.33
CA TYR A 177 -27.59 -3.81 -0.68
C TYR A 177 -28.05 -5.25 -0.99
N GLN A 178 -29.35 -5.45 -1.18
CA GLN A 178 -29.94 -6.76 -1.42
C GLN A 178 -29.34 -7.44 -2.65
N GLY A 179 -28.75 -8.63 -2.46
CA GLY A 179 -28.09 -9.39 -3.52
C GLY A 179 -26.66 -8.95 -3.85
N VAL A 180 -26.10 -8.02 -3.07
CA VAL A 180 -24.65 -7.80 -2.92
C VAL A 180 -24.20 -8.58 -1.69
N ASP A 181 -23.00 -9.16 -1.67
CA ASP A 181 -22.54 -9.92 -0.50
C ASP A 181 -21.74 -9.09 0.51
N ALA A 182 -21.03 -8.06 0.06
CA ALA A 182 -20.19 -7.21 0.92
C ALA A 182 -21.02 -6.44 1.94
N THR A 183 -20.69 -6.58 3.22
CA THR A 183 -21.31 -5.81 4.31
C THR A 183 -20.46 -4.61 4.71
N ILE A 184 -21.13 -3.56 5.17
CA ILE A 184 -20.51 -2.43 5.85
C ILE A 184 -21.06 -2.42 7.27
N ASN A 185 -20.18 -2.38 8.27
CA ASN A 185 -20.59 -2.16 9.65
C ASN A 185 -20.95 -0.68 9.86
N VAL A 186 -22.18 -0.42 10.28
CA VAL A 186 -22.73 0.91 10.50
C VAL A 186 -22.94 1.13 12.00
N PRO A 187 -22.01 1.83 12.68
CA PRO A 187 -22.13 2.12 14.10
C PRO A 187 -23.21 3.16 14.38
N CYS A 188 -24.03 2.89 15.39
CA CYS A 188 -25.01 3.82 15.93
C CYS A 188 -24.36 4.75 16.95
N PRO A 189 -24.51 6.08 16.80
CA PRO A 189 -24.06 7.04 17.80
C PRO A 189 -24.74 6.81 19.15
N VAL A 190 -24.00 7.06 20.22
CA VAL A 190 -24.54 7.12 21.57
C VAL A 190 -24.97 8.55 21.86
N ILE A 191 -26.25 8.77 22.17
CA ILE A 191 -26.80 10.07 22.53
C ILE A 191 -26.73 10.26 24.05
N PRO A 192 -26.17 11.39 24.54
CA PRO A 192 -26.28 11.77 25.94
C PRO A 192 -27.75 12.05 26.30
N SER A 193 -28.29 11.41 27.33
CA SER A 193 -29.66 11.69 27.77
C SER A 193 -29.74 12.93 28.67
N PRO A 194 -30.89 13.65 28.73
CA PRO A 194 -31.13 14.67 29.73
C PRO A 194 -31.00 14.12 31.16
N VAL A 195 -30.75 15.00 32.13
CA VAL A 195 -30.50 14.66 33.55
C VAL A 195 -31.57 13.69 34.08
N GLY A 196 -31.17 12.43 34.34
CA GLY A 196 -32.02 11.39 34.93
C GLY A 196 -32.16 10.11 34.11
N GLU A 197 -31.77 10.11 32.82
CA GLU A 197 -31.75 8.91 31.98
C GLU A 197 -30.31 8.53 31.58
N SER A 198 -30.04 7.22 31.45
CA SER A 198 -28.75 6.72 30.98
C SER A 198 -28.59 6.99 29.48
N ALA A 199 -27.43 7.54 29.08
CA ALA A 199 -27.05 7.67 27.68
C ALA A 199 -27.15 6.32 26.96
N GLY A 200 -27.56 6.35 25.70
CA GLY A 200 -27.89 5.14 24.96
C GLY A 200 -27.82 5.33 23.45
N PRO A 201 -27.96 4.25 22.68
CA PRO A 201 -27.93 4.31 21.23
C PRO A 201 -29.08 5.20 20.71
N ASP A 202 -28.81 5.96 19.65
CA ASP A 202 -29.83 6.72 18.93
C ASP A 202 -30.89 5.77 18.35
N ARG A 203 -32.11 5.85 18.89
CA ARG A 203 -33.24 5.00 18.47
C ARG A 203 -33.86 5.46 17.16
N GLU A 204 -33.61 6.70 16.75
CA GLU A 204 -34.07 7.27 15.47
C GLU A 204 -32.94 7.31 14.43
N TYR A 205 -31.82 6.62 14.71
CA TYR A 205 -30.65 6.64 13.83
C TYR A 205 -30.99 6.13 12.43
N ASP A 206 -30.69 6.95 11.44
CA ASP A 206 -30.86 6.58 10.04
C ASP A 206 -29.65 5.77 9.55
N TYR A 207 -29.69 4.46 9.83
CA TYR A 207 -28.65 3.55 9.36
C TYR A 207 -28.60 3.44 7.83
N ALA A 208 -29.70 3.70 7.10
CA ALA A 208 -29.68 3.66 5.64
C ALA A 208 -28.87 4.82 5.08
N THR A 209 -29.18 6.05 5.47
CA THR A 209 -28.41 7.21 5.02
C THR A 209 -26.93 7.06 5.41
N ARG A 210 -26.65 6.59 6.63
CA ARG A 210 -25.27 6.34 7.06
C ARG A 210 -24.59 5.25 6.24
N TYR A 211 -25.30 4.16 5.93
CA TYR A 211 -24.78 3.09 5.07
C TYR A 211 -24.41 3.64 3.71
N GLU A 212 -25.26 4.47 3.10
CA GLU A 212 -25.01 5.08 1.80
C GLU A 212 -23.80 6.02 1.83
N GLU A 213 -23.65 6.83 2.88
CA GLU A 213 -22.45 7.66 3.09
C GLU A 213 -21.17 6.82 3.19
N LEU A 214 -21.22 5.72 3.95
CA LEU A 214 -20.09 4.80 4.10
C LEU A 214 -19.81 4.04 2.80
N HIS A 215 -20.85 3.65 2.07
CA HIS A 215 -20.73 2.99 0.78
C HIS A 215 -20.13 3.93 -0.27
N LEU A 216 -20.59 5.18 -0.34
CA LEU A 216 -20.00 6.21 -1.18
C LEU A 216 -18.53 6.44 -0.82
N ARG A 217 -18.21 6.52 0.47
CA ARG A 217 -16.84 6.69 0.94
C ARG A 217 -15.94 5.51 0.57
N LEU A 218 -16.45 4.28 0.69
CA LEU A 218 -15.67 3.06 0.46
C LEU A 218 -15.56 2.74 -1.03
N TYR A 219 -16.69 2.66 -1.74
CA TYR A 219 -16.81 2.20 -3.12
C TYR A 219 -16.82 3.33 -4.16
N GLY A 220 -17.09 4.58 -3.76
CA GLY A 220 -17.17 5.73 -4.67
C GLY A 220 -18.54 5.94 -5.32
N TYR A 221 -19.54 5.11 -5.03
CA TYR A 221 -20.89 5.22 -5.58
C TYR A 221 -21.95 4.66 -4.61
N VAL A 222 -23.25 4.76 -4.96
CA VAL A 222 -24.38 4.16 -4.22
C VAL A 222 -25.38 3.51 -5.19
N HIS A 223 -26.23 2.60 -4.69
CA HIS A 223 -27.30 1.97 -5.50
C HIS A 223 -28.66 2.63 -5.25
N ARG A 224 -29.03 3.62 -6.07
CA ARG A 224 -30.25 4.44 -5.89
C ARG A 224 -31.60 3.68 -5.92
N ASN A 225 -31.63 2.44 -6.41
CA ASN A 225 -32.86 1.65 -6.60
C ASN A 225 -32.76 0.24 -5.99
N ARG A 226 -31.89 0.04 -5.00
CA ARG A 226 -31.69 -1.27 -4.38
C ARG A 226 -32.00 -1.19 -2.90
N ALA A 227 -32.87 -2.08 -2.43
CA ALA A 227 -33.19 -2.16 -1.01
C ALA A 227 -31.91 -2.53 -0.23
N ILE A 228 -31.74 -1.92 0.95
CA ILE A 228 -30.72 -2.32 1.92
C ILE A 228 -31.27 -3.50 2.72
N GLU A 229 -30.41 -4.40 3.18
CA GLU A 229 -30.74 -5.48 4.11
C GLU A 229 -29.79 -5.50 5.31
N ILE A 230 -30.35 -5.85 6.46
CA ILE A 230 -29.65 -6.08 7.72
C ILE A 230 -29.12 -7.51 7.73
N VAL A 231 -27.80 -7.65 7.72
CA VAL A 231 -27.13 -8.95 7.77
C VAL A 231 -26.93 -9.43 9.19
N ALA A 232 -26.42 -8.56 10.05
CA ALA A 232 -26.15 -8.88 11.45
C ALA A 232 -26.37 -7.66 12.35
N ALA A 233 -26.78 -7.93 13.59
CA ALA A 233 -26.77 -6.97 14.68
C ALA A 233 -25.54 -7.22 15.54
N ARG A 234 -24.82 -6.15 15.89
CA ARG A 234 -23.61 -6.20 16.72
C ARG A 234 -23.73 -5.27 17.91
N VAL A 235 -23.12 -5.69 19.00
CA VAL A 235 -23.04 -4.98 20.27
C VAL A 235 -21.62 -5.02 20.79
N GLU A 236 -21.08 -3.85 21.16
CA GLU A 236 -19.87 -3.68 21.95
C GLU A 236 -20.26 -3.03 23.28
N LEU A 237 -19.83 -3.62 24.41
CA LEU A 237 -19.85 -2.97 25.71
C LEU A 237 -18.43 -2.84 26.25
N THR A 238 -18.18 -1.71 26.90
CA THR A 238 -16.93 -1.39 27.58
C THR A 238 -17.22 -1.23 29.06
N GLY A 239 -16.63 -2.08 29.89
CA GLY A 239 -16.57 -1.94 31.33
C GLY A 239 -15.32 -1.14 31.71
N LEU A 240 -15.52 0.05 32.27
CA LEU A 240 -14.43 0.89 32.71
C LEU A 240 -13.70 0.25 33.88
N THR A 241 -12.38 0.21 33.76
CA THR A 241 -11.52 -0.06 34.91
C THR A 241 -11.24 1.27 35.62
N PRO A 242 -11.09 1.28 36.96
CA PRO A 242 -10.76 2.50 37.68
C PRO A 242 -9.48 3.12 37.11
N GLU A 243 -9.61 4.27 36.46
CA GLU A 243 -8.45 5.01 35.97
C GLU A 243 -7.64 5.45 37.20
N PRO A 244 -6.33 5.13 37.27
CA PRO A 244 -5.52 5.59 38.37
C PRO A 244 -5.47 7.12 38.33
N VAL A 245 -5.85 7.74 39.45
CA VAL A 245 -5.76 9.21 39.58
C VAL A 245 -4.29 9.60 39.56
N GLU A 246 -3.84 10.11 38.42
CA GLU A 246 -2.50 10.66 38.31
C GLU A 246 -2.47 12.05 38.98
N PRO A 247 -1.59 12.27 39.97
CA PRO A 247 -1.51 13.55 40.65
C PRO A 247 -1.02 14.62 39.68
N LYS A 248 -1.89 15.58 39.36
CA LYS A 248 -1.51 16.78 38.61
C LYS A 248 -0.68 17.69 39.51
N LEU A 249 0.58 17.85 39.15
CA LEU A 249 1.53 18.67 39.90
C LEU A 249 1.52 20.12 39.40
N THR A 250 1.75 21.07 40.31
CA THR A 250 1.83 22.49 39.98
C THR A 250 3.07 22.77 39.14
N SER A 251 2.89 23.48 38.02
CA SER A 251 3.96 23.83 37.08
C SER A 251 4.45 25.26 37.29
N HIS A 252 5.75 25.42 37.48
CA HIS A 252 6.41 26.73 37.53
C HIS A 252 7.62 26.71 36.60
N SER A 253 7.69 27.69 35.69
CA SER A 253 8.82 27.80 34.76
C SER A 253 10.13 27.98 35.52
N ARG A 254 11.08 27.07 35.28
CA ARG A 254 12.40 27.04 35.92
C ARG A 254 13.42 26.42 34.97
N ARG A 255 14.67 26.87 35.05
CA ARG A 255 15.81 26.19 34.42
C ARG A 255 16.64 25.50 35.51
N PRO A 256 16.61 24.17 35.61
CA PRO A 256 17.38 23.44 36.62
C PRO A 256 18.88 23.46 36.30
N GLU A 257 19.70 23.42 37.34
CA GLU A 257 21.15 23.21 37.20
C GLU A 257 21.43 21.72 36.91
N PRO A 258 22.39 21.40 36.03
CA PRO A 258 22.77 20.02 35.76
C PRO A 258 23.54 19.41 36.94
N GLU A 259 23.38 18.11 37.15
CA GLU A 259 24.14 17.39 38.20
C GLU A 259 25.62 17.24 37.83
N GLU A 260 25.89 17.04 36.55
CA GLU A 260 27.22 16.89 35.99
C GLU A 260 27.20 17.29 34.51
N THR A 261 28.40 17.44 33.95
CA THR A 261 28.59 17.57 32.51
C THR A 261 29.50 16.46 32.02
N ILE A 262 29.15 15.89 30.87
CA ILE A 262 29.96 14.85 30.21
C ILE A 262 30.26 15.27 28.77
N THR A 263 31.11 14.49 28.11
CA THR A 263 31.33 14.62 26.67
C THR A 263 30.48 13.58 25.95
N ALA A 264 29.68 13.99 24.98
CA ALA A 264 28.91 13.10 24.13
C ALA A 264 28.98 13.53 22.66
N TRP A 265 28.76 12.58 21.75
CA TRP A 265 28.89 12.81 20.31
C TRP A 265 27.54 13.07 19.65
N PHE A 266 27.43 14.24 19.01
CA PHE A 266 26.27 14.70 18.25
C PHE A 266 26.72 15.36 16.96
N GLU A 267 25.99 15.15 15.86
CA GLU A 267 26.18 15.88 14.59
C GLU A 267 27.64 15.93 14.06
N GLY A 268 28.44 14.89 14.36
CA GLY A 268 29.83 14.81 13.90
C GLY A 268 30.85 15.53 14.79
N ALA A 269 30.47 15.96 16.00
CA ALA A 269 31.34 16.60 16.96
C ALA A 269 31.13 16.08 18.39
N SER A 270 32.19 16.17 19.21
CA SER A 270 32.11 16.01 20.66
C SER A 270 31.60 17.30 21.29
N LEU A 271 30.45 17.23 21.96
CA LEU A 271 29.84 18.38 22.63
C LEU A 271 29.79 18.16 24.15
N THR A 272 30.02 19.23 24.91
CA THR A 272 29.73 19.26 26.34
C THR A 272 28.23 19.12 26.54
N THR A 273 27.83 18.08 27.26
CA THR A 273 26.43 17.64 27.40
C THR A 273 26.04 17.62 28.87
N ALA A 274 24.98 18.35 29.20
CA ALA A 274 24.45 18.44 30.56
C ALA A 274 23.73 17.14 30.94
N VAL A 275 23.90 16.66 32.18
CA VAL A 275 23.22 15.46 32.68
C VAL A 275 22.28 15.82 33.83
N TYR A 276 21.05 15.35 33.72
CA TYR A 276 19.99 15.54 34.69
C TYR A 276 19.47 14.20 35.20
N SER A 277 19.11 14.12 36.48
CA SER A 277 18.34 13.00 37.02
C SER A 277 16.88 13.36 37.10
N ARG A 278 16.03 12.40 36.74
CA ARG A 278 14.58 12.53 36.81
C ARG A 278 14.08 13.04 38.18
N ASN A 279 14.69 12.59 39.26
CA ASN A 279 14.25 12.89 40.63
C ASN A 279 14.46 14.36 41.06
N GLN A 280 15.29 15.12 40.32
CA GLN A 280 15.56 16.53 40.61
C GLN A 280 14.66 17.48 39.82
N LEU A 281 13.92 16.95 38.85
CA LEU A 281 13.08 17.72 37.96
C LEU A 281 11.66 17.86 38.51
N ARG A 282 11.04 18.99 38.20
CA ARG A 282 9.67 19.33 38.58
C ARG A 282 8.91 19.84 37.35
N PRO A 283 7.57 19.72 37.33
CA PRO A 283 6.77 20.32 36.27
C PRO A 283 7.10 21.81 36.07
N GLY A 284 7.26 22.18 34.80
CA GLY A 284 7.69 23.51 34.37
C GLY A 284 9.20 23.67 34.21
N ASP A 285 10.02 22.70 34.63
CA ASP A 285 11.45 22.71 34.34
C ASP A 285 11.70 22.62 32.82
N GLN A 286 12.57 23.48 32.30
CA GLN A 286 12.99 23.57 30.91
C GLN A 286 14.47 23.23 30.75
N ILE A 287 14.79 22.34 29.82
CA ILE A 287 16.15 21.84 29.58
C ILE A 287 16.49 21.98 28.10
N ALA A 288 17.48 22.80 27.78
CA ALA A 288 17.98 22.93 26.42
C ALA A 288 18.97 21.81 26.08
N GLY A 289 18.88 21.25 24.87
CA GLY A 289 19.87 20.32 24.32
C GLY A 289 21.19 21.03 23.92
N PRO A 290 22.34 20.32 23.90
CA PRO A 290 22.50 18.89 24.15
C PRO A 290 22.44 18.54 25.65
N ALA A 291 21.56 17.60 25.99
CA ALA A 291 21.41 17.11 27.36
C ALA A 291 21.00 15.64 27.41
N ILE A 292 21.30 14.98 28.53
CA ILE A 292 20.88 13.61 28.83
C ILE A 292 20.08 13.63 30.13
N LEU A 293 18.86 13.10 30.07
CA LEU A 293 18.02 12.91 31.23
C LEU A 293 17.94 11.42 31.57
N CYS A 294 18.49 11.06 32.73
CA CYS A 294 18.49 9.70 33.24
C CYS A 294 17.22 9.42 34.05
N GLU A 295 16.44 8.44 33.59
CA GLU A 295 15.28 7.90 34.30
C GLU A 295 15.60 6.50 34.86
N PRO A 296 14.83 5.98 35.83
CA PRO A 296 15.07 4.65 36.37
C PRO A 296 14.97 3.52 35.34
N THR A 297 14.14 3.71 34.31
CA THR A 297 13.82 2.68 33.29
C THR A 297 14.14 3.13 31.86
N SER A 298 14.69 4.33 31.68
CA SER A 298 14.91 4.93 30.36
C SER A 298 16.09 5.92 30.39
N THR A 299 16.63 6.24 29.21
CA THR A 299 17.54 7.38 29.04
C THR A 299 17.00 8.23 27.91
N VAL A 300 16.71 9.50 28.21
CA VAL A 300 16.19 10.47 27.24
C VAL A 300 17.36 11.31 26.74
N VAL A 301 17.56 11.32 25.42
CA VAL A 301 18.61 12.11 24.77
C VAL A 301 17.95 13.32 24.13
N ILE A 302 18.29 14.52 24.64
CA ILE A 302 17.82 15.80 24.12
C ILE A 302 18.91 16.31 23.18
N GLU A 303 18.72 16.13 21.88
CA GLU A 303 19.72 16.53 20.88
C GLU A 303 19.85 18.06 20.74
N PRO A 304 20.98 18.59 20.23
CA PRO A 304 21.12 20.01 19.93
C PRO A 304 19.94 20.56 19.13
N GLY A 305 19.45 21.75 19.50
CA GLY A 305 18.29 22.41 18.85
C GLY A 305 16.91 21.94 19.35
N PHE A 306 16.85 20.97 20.26
CA PHE A 306 15.64 20.64 21.00
C PHE A 306 15.61 21.30 22.39
N GLU A 307 14.41 21.58 22.88
CA GLU A 307 14.16 21.94 24.28
C GLU A 307 13.18 20.92 24.89
N ALA A 308 13.47 20.45 26.10
CA ALA A 308 12.58 19.60 26.88
C ALA A 308 11.85 20.42 27.93
N THR A 309 10.55 20.18 28.09
CA THR A 309 9.72 20.72 29.18
C THR A 309 9.07 19.58 29.95
N ILE A 310 9.15 19.63 31.28
CA ILE A 310 8.44 18.69 32.16
C ILE A 310 7.00 19.16 32.36
N LEU A 311 6.03 18.33 31.99
CA LEU A 311 4.59 18.63 32.06
C LEU A 311 4.00 18.26 33.42
N SER A 312 2.70 18.50 33.60
CA SER A 312 2.04 18.45 34.92
C SER A 312 1.89 17.05 35.51
N HIS A 313 1.90 15.98 34.71
CA HIS A 313 1.97 14.59 35.22
C HIS A 313 3.39 14.03 35.08
N GLY A 314 4.35 14.90 34.82
CA GLY A 314 5.76 14.57 34.67
C GLY A 314 6.13 14.11 33.25
N GLU A 315 5.24 14.11 32.28
CA GLU A 315 5.59 13.81 30.90
C GLU A 315 6.69 14.76 30.41
N ILE A 316 7.55 14.28 29.52
CA ILE A 316 8.60 15.11 28.92
C ILE A 316 8.13 15.47 27.52
N MET A 317 7.90 16.76 27.28
CA MET A 317 7.65 17.30 25.95
C MET A 317 8.98 17.78 25.37
N LEU A 318 9.42 17.19 24.27
CA LEU A 318 10.58 17.65 23.50
C LEU A 318 10.08 18.43 22.29
N GLU A 319 10.52 19.67 22.12
CA GLU A 319 10.14 20.51 20.99
C GLU A 319 11.37 20.90 20.16
N ASP A 320 11.28 20.66 18.85
CA ASP A 320 12.27 21.17 17.89
C ASP A 320 12.06 22.69 17.74
N GLN A 321 13.08 23.45 18.11
CA GLN A 321 13.03 24.91 18.10
C GLN A 321 13.06 25.50 16.68
N GLY A 322 13.20 24.67 15.64
CA GLY A 322 13.13 25.12 14.25
C GLY A 322 14.24 26.10 13.86
N THR A 323 15.32 26.14 14.64
CA THR A 323 16.56 26.85 14.30
C THR A 323 17.27 26.23 13.10
N VAL A 324 16.77 25.09 12.61
CA VAL A 324 17.10 24.46 11.33
C VAL A 324 15.97 24.77 10.32
N ALA A 325 16.30 25.42 9.19
CA ALA A 325 15.32 25.93 8.24
C ALA A 325 14.42 24.83 7.61
N LYS A 326 13.10 25.06 7.56
CA LYS A 326 12.13 24.21 6.86
C LYS A 326 12.30 24.35 5.34
N HIS A 327 12.62 23.26 4.65
CA HIS A 327 12.62 23.24 3.19
C HIS A 327 11.18 23.22 2.65
N GLN A 328 10.84 24.21 1.82
CA GLN A 328 9.72 24.06 0.88
C GLN A 328 10.15 23.04 -0.19
N VAL A 329 9.30 22.06 -0.48
CA VAL A 329 9.60 21.07 -1.51
C VAL A 329 9.41 21.73 -2.88
N ALA A 330 10.51 21.94 -3.59
CA ALA A 330 10.48 22.42 -4.96
C ALA A 330 10.02 21.31 -5.91
N ALA A 331 9.44 21.71 -7.05
CA ALA A 331 9.11 20.79 -8.14
C ALA A 331 10.35 20.29 -8.90
N GLU A 332 11.54 20.84 -8.61
CA GLU A 332 12.81 20.38 -9.13
C GLU A 332 13.18 19.00 -8.56
N SER A 333 13.97 18.23 -9.32
CA SER A 333 14.37 16.87 -8.91
C SER A 333 15.38 16.92 -7.77
N ASP A 334 14.94 16.62 -6.55
CA ASP A 334 15.78 16.35 -5.39
C ASP A 334 15.79 14.82 -5.12
N PRO A 335 16.95 14.14 -5.08
CA PRO A 335 17.03 12.70 -4.80
C PRO A 335 16.34 12.28 -3.50
N VAL A 336 16.34 13.12 -2.46
CA VAL A 336 15.67 12.81 -1.19
C VAL A 336 14.15 12.87 -1.36
N GLN A 337 13.65 13.90 -2.03
CA GLN A 337 12.22 14.04 -2.32
C GLN A 337 11.75 12.99 -3.32
N LEU A 338 12.58 12.60 -4.28
CA LEU A 338 12.29 11.53 -5.22
C LEU A 338 12.00 10.22 -4.49
N GLU A 339 12.84 9.88 -3.51
CA GLU A 339 12.64 8.70 -2.67
C GLU A 339 11.38 8.84 -1.79
N ILE A 340 11.11 10.03 -1.25
CA ILE A 340 9.88 10.30 -0.48
C ILE A 340 8.64 10.08 -1.35
N PHE A 341 8.54 10.72 -2.51
CA PHE A 341 7.38 10.61 -3.40
C PHE A 341 7.22 9.20 -3.94
N ASN A 342 8.33 8.49 -4.24
CA ASN A 342 8.27 7.09 -4.63
C ASN A 342 7.57 6.23 -3.57
N ASN A 343 7.99 6.36 -2.30
CA ASN A 343 7.37 5.64 -1.19
C ASN A 343 5.92 6.08 -0.94
N LEU A 344 5.59 7.38 -1.08
CA LEU A 344 4.22 7.88 -0.97
C LEU A 344 3.30 7.23 -2.01
N PHE A 345 3.69 7.20 -3.29
CA PHE A 345 2.87 6.56 -4.32
C PHE A 345 2.81 5.04 -4.15
N ALA A 346 3.92 4.38 -3.81
CA ALA A 346 3.96 2.93 -3.58
C ALA A 346 2.98 2.53 -2.47
N SER A 347 3.00 3.28 -1.36
CA SER A 347 2.08 3.14 -0.24
C SER A 347 0.61 3.26 -0.66
N ILE A 348 0.28 4.19 -1.57
CA ILE A 348 -1.08 4.32 -2.11
C ILE A 348 -1.48 3.03 -2.83
N ALA A 349 -0.63 2.51 -3.72
CA ALA A 349 -0.90 1.27 -4.45
C ALA A 349 -1.04 0.05 -3.51
N GLU A 350 -0.22 -0.03 -2.46
CA GLU A 350 -0.33 -1.07 -1.41
C GLU A 350 -1.64 -0.96 -0.62
N GLN A 351 -2.10 0.24 -0.26
CA GLN A 351 -3.39 0.43 0.39
C GLN A 351 -4.58 0.05 -0.46
N MET A 352 -4.51 0.37 -1.76
CA MET A 352 -5.50 -0.13 -2.71
C MET A 352 -5.54 -1.66 -2.65
N GLY A 353 -4.37 -2.31 -2.63
CA GLY A 353 -4.26 -3.76 -2.52
C GLY A 353 -4.83 -4.35 -1.22
N ILE A 354 -4.52 -3.74 -0.07
CA ILE A 354 -5.10 -4.14 1.23
C ILE A 354 -6.63 -3.96 1.23
N THR A 355 -7.12 -2.87 0.63
CA THR A 355 -8.55 -2.61 0.48
C THR A 355 -9.19 -3.71 -0.36
N LEU A 356 -8.62 -4.02 -1.53
CA LEU A 356 -9.08 -5.09 -2.43
C LEU A 356 -9.10 -6.46 -1.72
N GLN A 357 -8.02 -6.82 -1.03
CA GLN A 357 -7.92 -8.07 -0.30
C GLN A 357 -9.01 -8.20 0.78
N ARG A 358 -9.29 -7.11 1.50
CA ARG A 358 -10.30 -7.11 2.58
C ARG A 358 -11.74 -7.14 2.07
N THR A 359 -12.02 -6.49 0.94
CA THR A 359 -13.38 -6.36 0.40
C THR A 359 -13.76 -7.44 -0.60
N SER A 360 -12.79 -8.12 -1.22
CA SER A 360 -13.05 -9.19 -2.19
C SER A 360 -13.64 -10.45 -1.55
N PHE A 361 -14.42 -11.22 -2.32
CA PHE A 361 -14.94 -12.53 -1.90
C PHE A 361 -14.10 -13.69 -2.42
N SER A 362 -13.37 -13.48 -3.52
CA SER A 362 -12.55 -14.51 -4.17
C SER A 362 -11.37 -14.94 -3.31
N THR A 363 -11.22 -16.26 -3.18
CA THR A 363 -10.04 -16.88 -2.55
C THR A 363 -8.75 -16.59 -3.34
N ASN A 364 -8.85 -16.40 -4.67
CA ASN A 364 -7.69 -16.01 -5.47
C ASN A 364 -7.17 -14.62 -5.07
N VAL A 365 -8.07 -13.69 -4.75
CA VAL A 365 -7.69 -12.35 -4.31
C VAL A 365 -7.28 -12.34 -2.84
N LYS A 366 -8.06 -12.98 -1.95
CA LYS A 366 -7.83 -12.98 -0.50
C LYS A 366 -6.56 -13.72 -0.07
N GLU A 367 -6.36 -14.92 -0.61
CA GLU A 367 -5.36 -15.86 -0.11
C GLU A 367 -4.19 -16.02 -1.09
N ARG A 368 -4.46 -16.09 -2.39
CA ARG A 368 -3.40 -16.25 -3.42
C ARG A 368 -2.77 -14.93 -3.84
N LEU A 369 -3.39 -13.79 -3.47
CA LEU A 369 -2.98 -12.44 -3.85
C LEU A 369 -2.85 -12.25 -5.37
N ASP A 370 -3.75 -12.90 -6.13
CA ASP A 370 -3.77 -12.85 -7.59
C ASP A 370 -4.49 -11.58 -8.10
N PHE A 371 -3.88 -10.44 -7.77
CA PHE A 371 -4.34 -9.12 -8.15
C PHE A 371 -3.18 -8.13 -8.21
N SER A 372 -3.37 -6.97 -8.81
CA SER A 372 -2.43 -5.85 -8.71
C SER A 372 -3.17 -4.53 -8.70
N CYS A 373 -2.62 -3.57 -7.97
CA CYS A 373 -3.12 -2.20 -7.87
C CYS A 373 -2.03 -1.24 -8.33
N ALA A 374 -2.41 -0.20 -9.07
CA ALA A 374 -1.46 0.71 -9.68
C ALA A 374 -1.99 2.14 -9.81
N VAL A 375 -1.04 3.08 -9.82
CA VAL A 375 -1.27 4.51 -10.03
C VAL A 375 -0.64 4.93 -11.36
N PHE A 376 -1.35 5.75 -12.12
CA PHE A 376 -0.96 6.21 -13.45
C PHE A 376 -1.04 7.73 -13.55
N ASP A 377 -0.17 8.31 -14.37
CA ASP A 377 -0.26 9.73 -14.75
C ASP A 377 -1.49 10.00 -15.63
N ALA A 378 -1.76 11.29 -15.93
CA ALA A 378 -2.88 11.71 -16.79
C ALA A 378 -2.91 11.06 -18.19
N ARG A 379 -1.78 10.52 -18.66
CA ARG A 379 -1.61 9.92 -19.99
C ARG A 379 -1.65 8.38 -19.94
N GLY A 380 -1.94 7.78 -18.78
CA GLY A 380 -1.92 6.33 -18.59
C GLY A 380 -0.52 5.74 -18.47
N GLY A 381 0.50 6.55 -18.17
CA GLY A 381 1.84 6.09 -17.83
C GLY A 381 1.86 5.54 -16.41
N LEU A 382 2.25 4.26 -16.25
CA LEU A 382 2.42 3.64 -14.94
C LEU A 382 3.46 4.41 -14.12
N VAL A 383 3.09 4.86 -12.93
CA VAL A 383 3.97 5.54 -11.97
C VAL A 383 4.50 4.52 -10.97
N VAL A 384 3.60 3.72 -10.39
CA VAL A 384 3.94 2.68 -9.41
C VAL A 384 2.85 1.61 -9.36
N ASN A 385 3.20 0.43 -8.89
CA ASN A 385 2.29 -0.69 -8.65
C ASN A 385 2.62 -1.41 -7.32
N ALA A 386 1.61 -2.06 -6.73
CA ALA A 386 1.82 -3.03 -5.66
C ALA A 386 2.37 -4.35 -6.26
N PRO A 387 3.46 -4.93 -5.71
CA PRO A 387 4.14 -6.08 -6.30
C PRO A 387 3.47 -7.40 -5.90
N HIS A 388 2.66 -7.96 -6.80
CA HIS A 388 2.06 -9.29 -6.60
C HIS A 388 2.21 -10.20 -7.83
N ILE A 389 1.89 -9.72 -9.04
CA ILE A 389 1.86 -10.55 -10.25
C ILE A 389 2.60 -9.87 -11.42
N PRO A 390 3.73 -10.42 -11.90
CA PRO A 390 4.55 -9.80 -12.94
C PRO A 390 3.87 -9.57 -14.30
N VAL A 391 2.89 -10.39 -14.70
CA VAL A 391 2.23 -10.22 -16.00
C VAL A 391 1.24 -9.05 -16.02
N HIS A 392 0.77 -8.59 -14.85
CA HIS A 392 -0.04 -7.37 -14.76
C HIS A 392 0.79 -6.13 -15.10
N LEU A 393 2.11 -6.23 -14.98
CA LEU A 393 3.06 -5.15 -15.21
C LEU A 393 3.14 -4.82 -16.70
N GLY A 394 3.03 -3.55 -17.08
CA GLY A 394 3.00 -3.15 -18.50
C GLY A 394 1.63 -3.36 -19.16
N ALA A 395 0.95 -4.48 -18.89
CA ALA A 395 -0.38 -4.76 -19.43
C ALA A 395 -1.44 -3.75 -18.94
N MET A 396 -1.46 -3.42 -17.64
CA MET A 396 -2.41 -2.43 -17.11
C MET A 396 -2.20 -1.01 -17.69
N GLY A 397 -0.95 -0.63 -18.01
CA GLY A 397 -0.67 0.66 -18.66
C GLY A 397 -1.26 0.74 -20.06
N GLU A 398 -1.25 -0.35 -20.81
CA GLU A 398 -1.91 -0.45 -22.11
C GLU A 398 -3.43 -0.35 -21.96
N THR A 399 -4.01 -1.02 -20.96
CA THR A 399 -5.45 -0.91 -20.64
C THR A 399 -5.86 0.53 -20.36
N VAL A 400 -5.16 1.24 -19.48
CA VAL A 400 -5.51 2.62 -19.13
C VAL A 400 -5.41 3.54 -20.36
N ARG A 401 -4.36 3.42 -21.17
CA ARG A 401 -4.24 4.18 -22.42
C ARG A 401 -5.38 3.90 -23.39
N ARG A 402 -5.84 2.65 -23.49
CA ARG A 402 -6.95 2.28 -24.37
C ARG A 402 -8.28 2.81 -23.85
N ILE A 403 -8.52 2.76 -22.54
CA ILE A 403 -9.67 3.42 -21.91
C ILE A 403 -9.67 4.93 -22.19
N ILE A 404 -8.52 5.61 -22.10
CA ILE A 404 -8.41 7.04 -22.46
C ILE A 404 -8.76 7.26 -23.94
N ALA A 405 -8.25 6.42 -24.84
CA ALA A 405 -8.48 6.56 -26.28
C ALA A 405 -9.93 6.27 -26.69
N ASP A 406 -10.58 5.30 -26.03
CA ASP A 406 -11.95 4.88 -26.35
C ASP A 406 -13.02 5.81 -25.74
N ASN A 407 -12.66 6.62 -24.76
CA ASN A 407 -13.59 7.48 -24.02
C ASN A 407 -13.13 8.95 -24.11
N PRO A 408 -13.58 9.72 -25.12
CA PRO A 408 -13.18 11.12 -25.28
C PRO A 408 -13.71 12.03 -24.15
N GLU A 409 -14.79 11.63 -23.49
CA GLU A 409 -15.37 12.32 -22.34
C GLU A 409 -15.33 11.39 -21.12
N ILE A 410 -14.45 11.71 -20.16
CA ILE A 410 -14.31 11.00 -18.89
C ILE A 410 -14.74 11.95 -17.77
N ALA A 411 -15.90 11.67 -17.16
CA ALA A 411 -16.46 12.50 -16.11
C ALA A 411 -15.90 12.12 -14.72
N PRO A 412 -15.88 13.06 -13.75
CA PRO A 412 -15.65 12.73 -12.35
C PRO A 412 -16.62 11.64 -11.87
N GLY A 413 -16.11 10.68 -11.10
CA GLY A 413 -16.91 9.57 -10.55
C GLY A 413 -17.12 8.39 -11.51
N ASP A 414 -16.72 8.49 -12.78
CA ASP A 414 -16.81 7.38 -13.71
C ASP A 414 -15.94 6.18 -13.26
N VAL A 415 -16.41 4.95 -13.48
CA VAL A 415 -15.62 3.73 -13.22
C VAL A 415 -15.76 2.81 -14.43
N PHE A 416 -14.63 2.36 -14.98
CA PHE A 416 -14.59 1.52 -16.18
C PHE A 416 -14.15 0.10 -15.82
N VAL A 417 -14.68 -0.90 -16.52
CA VAL A 417 -14.38 -2.32 -16.38
C VAL A 417 -14.05 -2.89 -17.76
N THR A 418 -12.97 -3.65 -17.84
CA THR A 418 -12.55 -4.33 -19.06
C THR A 418 -11.71 -5.56 -18.76
N ASN A 419 -11.84 -6.60 -19.58
CA ASN A 419 -10.94 -7.75 -19.61
C ASN A 419 -10.44 -8.06 -21.03
N ASP A 420 -10.66 -7.14 -21.98
CA ASP A 420 -10.40 -7.37 -23.40
C ASP A 420 -8.90 -7.53 -23.68
N PRO A 421 -8.44 -8.72 -24.10
CA PRO A 421 -7.03 -8.98 -24.33
C PRO A 421 -6.45 -8.16 -25.49
N TYR A 422 -7.30 -7.70 -26.42
CA TYR A 422 -6.89 -6.85 -27.54
C TYR A 422 -6.83 -5.36 -27.14
N ARG A 423 -7.26 -5.03 -25.92
CA ARG A 423 -7.26 -3.67 -25.35
C ARG A 423 -6.46 -3.57 -24.05
N GLY A 424 -5.38 -4.35 -23.93
CA GLY A 424 -4.46 -4.32 -22.79
C GLY A 424 -4.73 -5.36 -21.69
N GLY A 425 -5.83 -6.10 -21.77
CA GLY A 425 -6.06 -7.27 -20.90
C GLY A 425 -5.00 -8.35 -21.11
N SER A 426 -4.70 -9.15 -20.09
CA SER A 426 -3.83 -10.34 -20.23
C SER A 426 -4.62 -11.48 -20.86
N HIS A 427 -5.76 -11.82 -20.27
CA HIS A 427 -6.73 -12.83 -20.70
C HIS A 427 -8.08 -12.50 -20.05
N LEU A 428 -9.18 -13.12 -20.49
CA LEU A 428 -10.53 -12.78 -19.99
C LEU A 428 -10.72 -12.90 -18.47
N PRO A 429 -10.10 -13.87 -17.77
CA PRO A 429 -10.22 -13.94 -16.31
C PRO A 429 -9.65 -12.75 -15.56
N ASP A 430 -8.67 -12.04 -16.13
CA ASP A 430 -8.07 -10.88 -15.48
C ASP A 430 -8.88 -9.62 -15.80
N VAL A 431 -9.86 -9.34 -14.94
CA VAL A 431 -10.71 -8.16 -15.09
C VAL A 431 -10.00 -6.96 -14.49
N THR A 432 -9.92 -5.87 -15.26
CA THR A 432 -9.33 -4.59 -14.86
C THR A 432 -10.43 -3.57 -14.61
N VAL A 433 -10.40 -2.94 -13.43
CA VAL A 433 -11.22 -1.78 -13.09
C VAL A 433 -10.34 -0.54 -13.11
N VAL A 434 -10.77 0.50 -13.82
CA VAL A 434 -10.05 1.78 -13.97
C VAL A 434 -10.92 2.92 -13.45
N THR A 435 -10.37 3.73 -12.57
CA THR A 435 -11.06 4.90 -11.98
C THR A 435 -10.20 6.16 -12.20
N PRO A 436 -10.72 7.18 -12.90
CA PRO A 436 -10.06 8.46 -13.08
C PRO A 436 -10.04 9.26 -11.78
N VAL A 437 -9.00 10.07 -11.62
CA VAL A 437 -8.86 11.01 -10.51
C VAL A 437 -9.01 12.40 -11.08
N HIS A 438 -10.06 13.13 -10.68
CA HIS A 438 -10.27 14.51 -11.10
C HIS A 438 -10.02 15.49 -9.97
N HIS A 439 -9.57 16.69 -10.32
CA HIS A 439 -9.42 17.78 -9.37
C HIS A 439 -10.78 18.15 -8.79
N ALA A 440 -10.86 18.25 -7.46
CA ALA A 440 -12.12 18.47 -6.73
C ALA A 440 -12.91 19.70 -7.22
N GLU A 441 -12.21 20.81 -7.50
CA GLU A 441 -12.87 22.07 -7.92
C GLU A 441 -13.01 22.24 -9.44
N SER A 442 -11.98 21.97 -10.22
CA SER A 442 -11.96 22.26 -11.66
C SER A 442 -12.48 21.12 -12.53
N ALA A 443 -12.76 19.94 -11.95
CA ALA A 443 -13.09 18.72 -12.67
C ALA A 443 -12.07 18.34 -13.76
N ARG A 444 -10.83 18.84 -13.67
CA ARG A 444 -9.73 18.45 -14.58
C ARG A 444 -9.28 17.04 -14.23
N LEU A 445 -9.16 16.17 -15.23
CA LEU A 445 -8.53 14.86 -15.09
C LEU A 445 -7.05 15.03 -14.69
N LEU A 446 -6.65 14.40 -13.58
CA LEU A 446 -5.31 14.47 -13.02
C LEU A 446 -4.53 13.19 -13.22
N PHE A 447 -5.11 12.05 -12.81
CA PHE A 447 -4.43 10.76 -12.72
C PHE A 447 -5.43 9.62 -12.98
N PHE A 448 -4.95 8.38 -12.96
CA PHE A 448 -5.80 7.20 -12.86
C PHE A 448 -5.32 6.27 -11.75
N THR A 449 -6.27 5.58 -11.15
CA THR A 449 -6.03 4.39 -10.35
C THR A 449 -6.62 3.19 -11.07
N ALA A 450 -5.93 2.05 -11.04
CA ALA A 450 -6.49 0.82 -11.57
C ALA A 450 -6.14 -0.37 -10.70
N SER A 451 -7.01 -1.37 -10.76
CA SER A 451 -6.80 -2.68 -10.15
C SER A 451 -7.15 -3.76 -11.15
N ARG A 452 -6.36 -4.82 -11.20
CA ARG A 452 -6.61 -6.04 -11.99
C ARG A 452 -6.66 -7.21 -11.04
N ALA A 453 -7.69 -8.06 -11.16
CA ALA A 453 -7.87 -9.22 -10.31
C ALA A 453 -8.27 -10.43 -11.15
N HIS A 454 -7.77 -11.61 -10.77
CA HIS A 454 -8.11 -12.86 -11.44
C HIS A 454 -9.44 -13.42 -10.94
N HIS A 455 -10.41 -13.53 -11.85
CA HIS A 455 -11.70 -14.15 -11.58
C HIS A 455 -11.63 -15.66 -11.84
N ALA A 456 -11.99 -16.47 -10.84
CA ALA A 456 -11.98 -17.92 -10.94
C ALA A 456 -12.99 -18.49 -11.96
N GLU A 457 -13.99 -17.69 -12.33
CA GLU A 457 -14.99 -18.00 -13.35
C GLU A 457 -15.32 -16.69 -14.10
N ILE A 458 -15.31 -16.69 -15.43
CA ILE A 458 -15.79 -15.58 -16.27
C ILE A 458 -16.60 -16.09 -17.49
N GLY A 459 -17.01 -17.35 -17.50
CA GLY A 459 -17.70 -18.03 -18.59
C GLY A 459 -16.81 -19.05 -19.30
N GLY A 460 -17.15 -19.35 -20.55
CA GLY A 460 -16.34 -20.20 -21.43
C GLY A 460 -16.83 -21.63 -21.51
N ILE A 461 -16.19 -22.44 -22.36
CA ILE A 461 -16.66 -23.80 -22.71
C ILE A 461 -16.59 -24.81 -21.56
N VAL A 462 -15.77 -24.56 -20.54
CA VAL A 462 -15.65 -25.39 -19.33
C VAL A 462 -15.79 -24.53 -18.07
N PRO A 463 -16.24 -25.10 -16.93
CA PRO A 463 -16.18 -24.40 -15.65
C PRO A 463 -14.73 -24.12 -15.22
N GLY A 464 -14.48 -22.91 -14.73
CA GLY A 464 -13.16 -22.44 -14.29
C GLY A 464 -12.65 -21.28 -15.17
N SER A 465 -11.49 -20.73 -14.83
CA SER A 465 -10.97 -19.54 -15.52
C SER A 465 -10.19 -19.84 -16.80
N MET A 466 -9.73 -21.07 -17.01
CA MET A 466 -8.80 -21.38 -18.11
C MET A 466 -9.25 -22.60 -18.93
N PRO A 467 -10.05 -22.43 -19.99
CA PRO A 467 -10.40 -23.51 -20.90
C PRO A 467 -9.17 -23.98 -21.69
N PRO A 468 -8.72 -25.24 -21.51
CA PRO A 468 -7.47 -25.71 -22.11
C PRO A 468 -7.56 -25.98 -23.62
N PHE A 469 -8.77 -26.03 -24.18
CA PHE A 469 -9.03 -26.41 -25.57
C PHE A 469 -9.79 -25.33 -26.36
N SER A 470 -9.79 -24.08 -25.88
CA SER A 470 -10.38 -22.96 -26.61
C SER A 470 -9.69 -22.75 -27.95
N LYS A 471 -10.50 -22.49 -28.98
CA LYS A 471 -10.09 -22.22 -30.36
C LYS A 471 -10.26 -20.74 -30.71
N THR A 472 -11.25 -20.10 -30.09
CA THR A 472 -11.59 -18.69 -30.28
C THR A 472 -11.73 -18.01 -28.92
N LEU A 473 -11.62 -16.69 -28.87
CA LEU A 473 -11.79 -15.92 -27.64
C LEU A 473 -13.19 -16.12 -27.03
N ALA A 474 -14.22 -16.26 -27.86
CA ALA A 474 -15.59 -16.50 -27.39
C ALA A 474 -15.70 -17.77 -26.53
N GLU A 475 -14.89 -18.80 -26.81
CA GLU A 475 -14.86 -20.03 -26.02
C GLU A 475 -14.16 -19.86 -24.66
N GLU A 476 -13.47 -18.74 -24.44
CA GLU A 476 -12.73 -18.44 -23.20
C GLU A 476 -13.57 -17.75 -22.13
N GLY A 477 -14.72 -17.19 -22.49
CA GLY A 477 -15.64 -16.56 -21.55
C GLY A 477 -16.23 -15.25 -22.03
N VAL A 478 -16.74 -14.48 -21.07
CA VAL A 478 -17.39 -13.21 -21.31
C VAL A 478 -16.35 -12.13 -21.58
N LEU A 479 -16.48 -11.48 -22.73
CA LEU A 479 -15.67 -10.34 -23.13
C LEU A 479 -16.34 -9.03 -22.67
N ILE A 480 -15.62 -8.28 -21.82
CA ILE A 480 -15.96 -6.93 -21.36
C ILE A 480 -15.00 -5.96 -22.05
N ARG A 481 -15.44 -5.29 -23.12
CA ARG A 481 -14.57 -4.42 -23.92
C ARG A 481 -14.24 -3.09 -23.24
N ASN A 482 -15.25 -2.25 -23.04
CA ASN A 482 -15.16 -0.94 -22.41
C ASN A 482 -16.49 -0.66 -21.72
N PHE A 483 -16.69 -1.26 -20.54
CA PHE A 483 -17.94 -1.12 -19.81
C PHE A 483 -17.83 -0.04 -18.75
N LYS A 484 -18.70 0.96 -18.80
CA LYS A 484 -18.80 1.98 -17.76
C LYS A 484 -19.68 1.47 -16.61
N LEU A 485 -19.06 1.00 -15.52
CA LEU A 485 -19.72 0.50 -14.31
C LEU A 485 -20.39 1.61 -13.51
N VAL A 486 -19.75 2.77 -13.42
CA VAL A 486 -20.34 3.97 -12.82
C VAL A 486 -20.33 5.05 -13.88
N ASP A 487 -21.50 5.59 -14.19
CA ASP A 487 -21.68 6.68 -15.15
C ASP A 487 -22.26 7.89 -14.45
N HIS A 488 -21.46 8.95 -14.27
CA HIS A 488 -21.86 10.15 -13.53
C HIS A 488 -22.45 9.80 -12.13
N ASP A 489 -21.68 9.09 -11.31
CA ASP A 489 -22.07 8.59 -9.97
C ASP A 489 -23.25 7.60 -9.94
N GLN A 490 -23.72 7.12 -11.10
CA GLN A 490 -24.79 6.14 -11.18
C GLN A 490 -24.24 4.73 -11.45
N SER A 491 -24.52 3.80 -10.54
CA SER A 491 -24.17 2.39 -10.71
C SER A 491 -24.93 1.76 -11.87
N ARG A 492 -24.19 1.09 -12.76
CA ARG A 492 -24.69 0.27 -13.88
C ARG A 492 -24.46 -1.22 -13.64
N GLU A 493 -24.39 -1.67 -12.37
CA GLU A 493 -24.19 -3.08 -12.01
C GLU A 493 -25.25 -4.01 -12.65
N ALA A 494 -26.51 -3.58 -12.74
CA ALA A 494 -27.56 -4.37 -13.39
C ALA A 494 -27.26 -4.63 -14.88
N ALA A 495 -26.76 -3.63 -15.60
CA ALA A 495 -26.36 -3.80 -17.00
C ALA A 495 -25.08 -4.65 -17.13
N LEU A 496 -24.17 -4.58 -16.16
CA LEU A 496 -23.01 -5.47 -16.11
C LEU A 496 -23.44 -6.92 -15.87
N ARG A 497 -24.42 -7.15 -14.99
CA ARG A 497 -25.02 -8.46 -14.75
C ARG A 497 -25.62 -9.05 -16.03
N GLU A 498 -26.36 -8.24 -16.78
CA GLU A 498 -26.91 -8.65 -18.08
C GLU A 498 -25.80 -9.00 -19.07
N LEU A 499 -24.73 -8.20 -19.13
CA LEU A 499 -23.56 -8.47 -19.97
C LEU A 499 -22.88 -9.80 -19.58
N LEU A 500 -22.71 -10.07 -18.28
CA LEU A 500 -22.13 -11.30 -17.75
C LEU A 500 -22.98 -12.55 -18.03
N LEU A 501 -24.30 -12.38 -18.16
CA LEU A 501 -25.25 -13.42 -18.53
C LEU A 501 -25.47 -13.53 -20.05
N ALA A 502 -24.91 -12.59 -20.82
CA ALA A 502 -25.04 -12.56 -22.26
C ALA A 502 -23.97 -13.42 -22.96
N GLY A 503 -24.23 -13.74 -24.23
CA GLY A 503 -23.31 -14.53 -25.05
C GLY A 503 -23.55 -16.03 -24.95
N ARG A 504 -22.77 -16.78 -25.73
CA ARG A 504 -22.91 -18.24 -25.89
C ARG A 504 -22.44 -19.03 -24.67
N PHE A 505 -21.45 -18.50 -23.96
CA PHE A 505 -20.81 -19.14 -22.81
C PHE A 505 -20.75 -18.17 -21.61
N PRO A 506 -21.90 -17.84 -21.01
CA PRO A 506 -21.98 -16.87 -19.91
C PRO A 506 -21.28 -17.39 -18.66
N THR A 507 -20.93 -16.47 -17.75
CA THR A 507 -20.38 -16.86 -16.44
C THR A 507 -21.41 -17.63 -15.60
N ARG A 508 -20.91 -18.63 -14.88
CA ARG A 508 -21.68 -19.43 -13.92
C ARG A 508 -21.64 -18.84 -12.51
N SER A 509 -20.82 -17.80 -12.28
CA SER A 509 -20.57 -17.20 -10.96
C SER A 509 -20.77 -15.68 -10.95
N VAL A 510 -21.81 -15.19 -11.63
CA VAL A 510 -22.14 -13.75 -11.74
C VAL A 510 -22.05 -13.00 -10.40
N ARG A 511 -22.52 -13.60 -9.32
CA ARG A 511 -22.47 -13.01 -7.97
C ARG A 511 -21.04 -12.70 -7.53
N ASP A 512 -20.15 -13.66 -7.68
CA ASP A 512 -18.74 -13.53 -7.29
C ASP A 512 -18.03 -12.53 -8.22
N ASN A 513 -18.36 -12.55 -9.53
CA ASN A 513 -17.85 -11.55 -10.47
C ASN A 513 -18.20 -10.12 -10.08
N LEU A 514 -19.46 -9.84 -9.76
CA LEU A 514 -19.92 -8.51 -9.37
C LEU A 514 -19.31 -8.07 -8.03
N ALA A 515 -19.16 -9.00 -7.08
CA ALA A 515 -18.56 -8.72 -5.78
C ALA A 515 -17.08 -8.33 -5.90
N ASP A 516 -16.31 -9.07 -6.69
CA ASP A 516 -14.89 -8.76 -6.93
C ASP A 516 -14.70 -7.47 -7.72
N ILE A 517 -15.54 -7.19 -8.73
CA ILE A 517 -15.51 -5.92 -9.47
C ILE A 517 -15.84 -4.73 -8.55
N SER A 518 -16.78 -4.91 -7.61
CA SER A 518 -17.10 -3.88 -6.61
C SER A 518 -15.94 -3.68 -5.62
N ALA A 519 -15.27 -4.76 -5.21
CA ALA A 519 -14.07 -4.70 -4.37
C ALA A 519 -12.92 -3.96 -5.07
N GLN A 520 -12.74 -4.18 -6.37
CA GLN A 520 -11.78 -3.45 -7.21
C GLN A 520 -12.14 -1.95 -7.32
N ALA A 521 -13.41 -1.61 -7.46
CA ALA A 521 -13.86 -0.21 -7.44
C ALA A 521 -13.57 0.47 -6.09
N ALA A 522 -13.80 -0.21 -4.96
CA ALA A 522 -13.43 0.31 -3.64
C ALA A 522 -11.91 0.51 -3.47
N ALA A 523 -11.12 -0.46 -3.93
CA ALA A 523 -9.67 -0.35 -3.93
C ALA A 523 -9.20 0.88 -4.70
N ASN A 524 -9.70 1.07 -5.92
CA ASN A 524 -9.39 2.24 -6.74
C ASN A 524 -9.82 3.54 -6.06
N ASN A 525 -11.04 3.61 -5.54
CA ASN A 525 -11.54 4.80 -4.85
C ASN A 525 -10.68 5.15 -3.62
N SER A 526 -10.17 4.19 -2.87
CA SER A 526 -9.18 4.45 -1.80
C SER A 526 -7.91 5.13 -2.33
N GLY A 527 -7.42 4.70 -3.50
CA GLY A 527 -6.30 5.35 -4.19
C GLY A 527 -6.63 6.77 -4.65
N VAL A 528 -7.83 7.00 -5.19
CA VAL A 528 -8.33 8.32 -5.60
C VAL A 528 -8.27 9.29 -4.41
N GLN A 529 -8.83 8.90 -3.25
CA GLN A 529 -8.86 9.75 -2.07
C GLN A 529 -7.45 10.11 -1.58
N GLN A 530 -6.53 9.14 -1.54
CA GLN A 530 -5.16 9.38 -1.09
C GLN A 530 -4.37 10.26 -2.05
N LEU A 531 -4.56 10.12 -3.37
CA LEU A 531 -3.95 11.01 -4.36
C LEU A 531 -4.44 12.44 -4.22
N LEU A 532 -5.74 12.65 -3.99
CA LEU A 532 -6.31 13.98 -3.74
C LEU A 532 -5.76 14.61 -2.46
N GLN A 533 -5.61 13.84 -1.38
CA GLN A 533 -4.96 14.29 -0.14
C GLN A 533 -3.49 14.67 -0.38
N LEU A 534 -2.78 13.90 -1.19
CA LEU A 534 -1.39 14.20 -1.55
C LEU A 534 -1.28 15.52 -2.34
N VAL A 535 -2.19 15.75 -3.29
CA VAL A 535 -2.29 17.01 -4.03
C VAL A 535 -2.62 18.18 -3.11
N ALA A 536 -3.57 18.02 -2.18
CA ALA A 536 -3.89 19.07 -1.20
C ALA A 536 -2.68 19.44 -0.32
N ARG A 537 -1.83 18.46 -0.01
CA ARG A 537 -0.66 18.62 0.86
C ARG A 537 0.56 19.22 0.17
N TYR A 538 0.85 18.82 -1.07
CA TYR A 538 2.09 19.21 -1.77
C TYR A 538 1.86 20.12 -2.99
N SER A 539 0.61 20.41 -3.34
CA SER A 539 0.16 21.03 -4.59
C SER A 539 0.26 20.10 -5.81
N LEU A 540 -0.65 20.32 -6.77
CA LEU A 540 -0.70 19.53 -8.02
C LEU A 540 0.62 19.59 -8.82
N PRO A 541 1.26 20.76 -9.05
CA PRO A 541 2.49 20.82 -9.84
C PRO A 541 3.64 20.00 -9.26
N VAL A 542 3.76 19.93 -7.93
CA VAL A 542 4.79 19.13 -7.27
C VAL A 542 4.49 17.64 -7.44
N VAL A 543 3.24 17.20 -7.21
CA VAL A 543 2.85 15.80 -7.38
C VAL A 543 3.06 15.34 -8.83
N GLU A 544 2.61 16.11 -9.82
CA GLU A 544 2.83 15.82 -11.25
C GLU A 544 4.33 15.75 -11.59
N ALA A 545 5.12 16.69 -11.08
CA ALA A 545 6.57 16.71 -11.32
C ALA A 545 7.26 15.45 -10.77
N TYR A 546 6.94 15.03 -9.55
CA TYR A 546 7.54 13.85 -8.93
C TYR A 546 7.08 12.53 -9.54
N MET A 547 5.82 12.41 -10.01
CA MET A 547 5.42 11.26 -10.85
C MET A 547 6.34 11.15 -12.08
N GLY A 548 6.57 12.28 -12.76
CA GLY A 548 7.48 12.33 -13.90
C GLY A 548 8.94 12.07 -13.53
N HIS A 549 9.43 12.55 -12.39
CA HIS A 549 10.79 12.31 -11.93
C HIS A 549 11.04 10.83 -11.63
N ILE A 550 10.07 10.13 -11.04
CA ILE A 550 10.15 8.68 -10.77
C ILE A 550 10.26 7.87 -12.06
N GLN A 551 9.45 8.22 -13.07
CA GLN A 551 9.52 7.60 -14.39
C GLN A 551 10.86 7.89 -15.09
N ARG A 552 11.33 9.16 -15.07
CA ARG A 552 12.64 9.54 -15.64
C ARG A 552 13.82 8.88 -14.94
N ALA A 553 13.72 8.66 -13.63
CA ALA A 553 14.75 7.96 -12.87
C ALA A 553 14.86 6.50 -13.32
N ALA A 554 13.73 5.80 -13.47
CA ALA A 554 13.71 4.44 -14.01
C ALA A 554 14.24 4.38 -15.46
N GLU A 555 13.87 5.35 -16.31
CA GLU A 555 14.42 5.48 -17.66
C GLU A 555 15.95 5.63 -17.63
N THR A 556 16.46 6.55 -16.81
CA THR A 556 17.92 6.80 -16.68
C THR A 556 18.65 5.53 -16.25
N LYS A 557 18.09 4.79 -15.28
CA LYS A 557 18.66 3.52 -14.81
C LYS A 557 18.65 2.44 -15.89
N MET A 558 17.58 2.35 -16.68
CA MET A 558 17.54 1.44 -17.82
C MET A 558 18.57 1.82 -18.88
N ARG A 559 18.66 3.10 -19.26
CA ARG A 559 19.67 3.61 -20.21
C ARG A 559 21.09 3.25 -19.80
N LEU A 560 21.42 3.43 -18.51
CA LEU A 560 22.72 3.03 -17.96
C LEU A 560 22.95 1.51 -18.02
N ALA A 561 21.93 0.71 -17.72
CA ALA A 561 22.02 -0.75 -17.82
C ALA A 561 22.20 -1.21 -19.28
N LEU A 562 21.53 -0.57 -20.24
CA LEU A 562 21.70 -0.83 -21.68
C LEU A 562 23.09 -0.44 -22.18
N ALA A 563 23.60 0.72 -21.80
CA ALA A 563 24.93 1.20 -22.19
C ALA A 563 26.07 0.30 -21.67
N ALA A 564 25.82 -0.51 -20.63
CA ALA A 564 26.78 -1.50 -20.14
C ALA A 564 26.82 -2.78 -20.99
N ILE A 565 25.86 -2.99 -21.89
CA ILE A 565 25.79 -4.11 -22.82
C ILE A 565 26.48 -3.70 -24.12
N PRO A 566 27.35 -4.54 -24.71
CA PRO A 566 27.97 -4.20 -25.99
C PRO A 566 26.93 -3.99 -27.08
N ASP A 567 27.12 -2.94 -27.89
CA ASP A 567 26.32 -2.71 -29.08
C ASP A 567 26.35 -3.92 -30.00
N GLY A 568 25.19 -4.25 -30.58
CA GLY A 568 25.06 -5.38 -31.47
C GLY A 568 23.63 -5.92 -31.57
N VAL A 569 23.47 -6.93 -32.43
CA VAL A 569 22.20 -7.63 -32.63
C VAL A 569 22.32 -9.02 -32.04
N TYR A 570 21.49 -9.30 -31.04
CA TYR A 570 21.42 -10.58 -30.34
C TYR A 570 20.16 -11.31 -30.80
N ARG A 571 20.31 -12.50 -31.37
CA ARG A 571 19.18 -13.29 -31.90
C ARG A 571 19.00 -14.56 -31.08
N PHE A 572 17.76 -14.80 -30.66
CA PHE A 572 17.36 -15.98 -29.91
C PHE A 572 16.14 -16.59 -30.57
N HIS A 573 16.06 -17.90 -30.47
CA HIS A 573 14.93 -18.66 -31.02
C HIS A 573 14.70 -19.89 -30.17
N ASP A 574 13.44 -20.16 -29.88
CA ASP A 574 13.01 -21.38 -29.22
C ASP A 574 11.60 -21.73 -29.70
N HIS A 575 11.02 -22.81 -29.18
CA HIS A 575 9.71 -23.29 -29.57
C HIS A 575 8.83 -23.50 -28.35
N LEU A 576 7.53 -23.27 -28.51
CA LEU A 576 6.54 -23.86 -27.63
C LEU A 576 6.60 -25.39 -27.75
N ASP A 577 6.14 -26.13 -26.74
CA ASP A 577 6.15 -27.61 -26.74
C ASP A 577 5.44 -28.22 -27.96
N GLN A 578 4.51 -27.46 -28.52
CA GLN A 578 3.75 -27.82 -29.71
C GLN A 578 4.50 -27.54 -31.04
N GLY A 579 5.70 -26.95 -30.97
CA GLY A 579 6.61 -26.73 -32.09
C GLY A 579 6.41 -25.40 -32.81
N SER A 580 5.64 -24.46 -32.26
CA SER A 580 5.51 -23.10 -32.81
C SER A 580 6.73 -22.25 -32.41
N PRO A 581 7.43 -21.61 -33.36
CA PRO A 581 8.66 -20.88 -33.05
C PRO A 581 8.38 -19.52 -32.40
N ILE A 582 9.18 -19.18 -31.39
CA ILE A 582 9.31 -17.85 -30.78
C ILE A 582 10.68 -17.32 -31.15
N THR A 583 10.73 -16.23 -31.91
CA THR A 583 11.99 -15.63 -32.37
C THR A 583 12.07 -14.19 -31.91
N VAL A 584 13.22 -13.78 -31.38
CA VAL A 584 13.47 -12.38 -31.02
C VAL A 584 14.87 -11.95 -31.45
N ALA A 585 14.96 -10.74 -31.97
CA ALA A 585 16.20 -10.01 -32.16
C ALA A 585 16.23 -8.80 -31.23
N VAL A 586 17.18 -8.77 -30.30
CA VAL A 586 17.43 -7.61 -29.43
C VAL A 586 18.61 -6.84 -29.99
N THR A 587 18.37 -5.63 -30.48
CA THR A 587 19.41 -4.72 -30.97
C THR A 587 19.73 -3.71 -29.88
N ILE A 588 20.97 -3.69 -29.41
CA ILE A 588 21.49 -2.69 -28.47
C ILE A 588 22.30 -1.66 -29.26
N ALA A 589 21.98 -0.39 -29.07
CA ALA A 589 22.69 0.73 -29.67
C ALA A 589 22.83 1.86 -28.63
N GLY A 590 24.03 1.95 -28.05
CA GLY A 590 24.33 2.87 -26.96
C GLY A 590 23.46 2.56 -25.74
N ASP A 591 22.58 3.51 -25.40
CA ASP A 591 21.70 3.45 -24.24
C ASP A 591 20.25 3.06 -24.59
N SER A 592 20.03 2.51 -25.79
CA SER A 592 18.71 2.15 -26.32
C SER A 592 18.66 0.70 -26.80
N ALA A 593 17.46 0.13 -26.79
CA ALA A 593 17.21 -1.23 -27.24
C ALA A 593 16.03 -1.30 -28.21
N THR A 594 16.13 -2.16 -29.23
CA THR A 594 15.00 -2.58 -30.06
C THR A 594 14.78 -4.07 -29.87
N VAL A 595 13.60 -4.47 -29.42
CA VAL A 595 13.17 -5.86 -29.26
C VAL A 595 12.23 -6.18 -30.43
N ASP A 596 12.68 -7.02 -31.35
CA ASP A 596 11.97 -7.35 -32.59
C ASP A 596 11.59 -8.82 -32.63
N PHE A 597 10.28 -9.09 -32.63
CA PHE A 597 9.73 -10.45 -32.69
C PHE A 597 9.46 -10.95 -34.12
N THR A 598 9.95 -10.26 -35.15
CA THR A 598 9.84 -10.69 -36.54
C THR A 598 10.48 -12.08 -36.72
N GLY A 599 9.72 -12.99 -37.35
CA GLY A 599 10.09 -14.40 -37.50
C GLY A 599 9.40 -15.36 -36.52
N THR A 600 8.71 -14.83 -35.51
CA THR A 600 7.81 -15.63 -34.66
C THR A 600 6.68 -16.26 -35.48
N GLY A 601 6.24 -17.45 -35.08
CA GLY A 601 5.25 -18.25 -35.80
C GLY A 601 3.89 -17.54 -36.00
N PRO A 602 3.11 -17.98 -37.00
CA PRO A 602 1.82 -17.38 -37.31
C PRO A 602 0.81 -17.58 -36.17
N VAL A 603 -0.26 -16.77 -36.15
CA VAL A 603 -1.37 -16.91 -35.20
C VAL A 603 -1.91 -18.34 -35.21
N LEU A 604 -2.03 -18.93 -34.02
CA LEU A 604 -2.58 -20.27 -33.84
C LEU A 604 -4.09 -20.21 -34.00
N ARG A 605 -4.59 -20.78 -35.10
CA ARG A 605 -6.02 -20.88 -35.43
C ARG A 605 -6.35 -22.28 -35.97
N PRO A 606 -7.62 -22.70 -35.92
CA PRO A 606 -8.05 -23.92 -36.61
C PRO A 606 -7.77 -23.83 -38.12
N SER A 607 -7.23 -24.88 -38.72
CA SER A 607 -7.08 -24.93 -40.19
C SER A 607 -8.45 -25.03 -40.86
N PRO A 608 -8.65 -24.43 -42.05
CA PRO A 608 -9.89 -24.59 -42.80
C PRO A 608 -10.18 -26.07 -43.10
N GLY A 609 -11.29 -26.60 -42.58
CA GLY A 609 -11.70 -27.99 -42.78
C GLY A 609 -11.19 -29.00 -41.74
N GLU A 610 -10.37 -28.58 -40.76
CA GLU A 610 -9.98 -29.43 -39.62
C GLU A 610 -11.01 -29.30 -38.48
N THR A 611 -11.67 -30.41 -38.11
CA THR A 611 -12.56 -30.48 -36.95
C THR A 611 -11.79 -30.60 -35.62
N GLU A 612 -10.64 -31.28 -35.66
CA GLU A 612 -9.64 -31.31 -34.59
C GLU A 612 -8.31 -30.78 -35.13
N PRO A 613 -7.61 -29.92 -34.37
CA PRO A 613 -6.39 -29.32 -34.86
C PRO A 613 -5.28 -30.38 -34.95
N SER A 614 -4.54 -30.40 -36.07
CA SER A 614 -3.35 -31.26 -36.26
C SER A 614 -2.24 -30.98 -35.24
N ARG A 615 -2.38 -29.87 -34.52
CA ARG A 615 -1.48 -29.32 -33.52
C ARG A 615 -2.29 -28.83 -32.32
N GLY A 616 -2.06 -29.38 -31.11
CA GLY A 616 -2.74 -28.93 -29.88
C GLY A 616 -2.44 -27.47 -29.52
N GLY A 617 -3.08 -26.93 -28.48
CA GLY A 617 -2.70 -25.61 -27.91
C GLY A 617 -3.07 -24.38 -28.74
N LEU A 618 -4.25 -24.35 -29.37
CA LEU A 618 -4.74 -23.17 -30.11
C LEU A 618 -4.96 -21.93 -29.23
N ASN A 619 -5.03 -22.11 -27.91
CA ASN A 619 -5.15 -21.05 -26.93
C ASN A 619 -3.80 -20.47 -26.45
N LEU A 620 -2.69 -20.91 -27.04
CA LEU A 620 -1.34 -20.44 -26.70
C LEU A 620 -0.96 -19.11 -27.39
N ASN A 621 -1.90 -18.41 -28.04
CA ASN A 621 -1.60 -17.07 -28.54
C ASN A 621 -1.42 -16.09 -27.36
N ALA A 622 -0.42 -15.23 -27.41
CA ALA A 622 -0.27 -14.11 -26.50
C ALA A 622 -0.62 -12.81 -27.21
N ASN A 623 -0.88 -11.74 -26.45
CA ASN A 623 -1.15 -10.42 -27.01
C ASN A 623 -0.02 -9.43 -26.69
N ARG A 624 -0.10 -8.23 -27.29
CA ARG A 624 0.84 -7.14 -27.05
C ARG A 624 1.04 -6.83 -25.57
N ALA A 625 -0.02 -6.90 -24.75
CA ALA A 625 0.05 -6.60 -23.32
C ALA A 625 0.93 -7.60 -22.57
N ILE A 626 0.74 -8.90 -22.80
CA ILE A 626 1.55 -9.99 -22.25
C ILE A 626 3.02 -9.86 -22.71
N VAL A 627 3.26 -9.61 -24.00
CA VAL A 627 4.62 -9.46 -24.53
C VAL A 627 5.32 -8.25 -23.92
N THR A 628 4.61 -7.13 -23.79
CA THR A 628 5.14 -5.91 -23.15
C THR A 628 5.47 -6.16 -21.68
N ALA A 629 4.64 -6.94 -20.97
CA ALA A 629 4.89 -7.36 -19.60
C ALA A 629 6.16 -8.21 -19.47
N ALA A 630 6.31 -9.21 -20.34
CA ALA A 630 7.49 -10.07 -20.39
C ALA A 630 8.77 -9.26 -20.65
N VAL A 631 8.75 -8.35 -21.64
CA VAL A 631 9.86 -7.44 -21.93
C VAL A 631 10.16 -6.53 -20.73
N LEU A 632 9.16 -5.93 -20.11
CA LEU A 632 9.34 -5.07 -18.93
C LEU A 632 9.98 -5.83 -17.75
N TYR A 633 9.46 -7.02 -17.44
CA TYR A 633 9.99 -7.89 -16.38
C TYR A 633 11.46 -8.19 -16.61
N VAL A 634 11.77 -8.64 -17.81
CA VAL A 634 13.12 -9.00 -18.23
C VAL A 634 14.08 -7.81 -18.15
N PHE A 635 13.70 -6.66 -18.70
CA PHE A 635 14.56 -5.47 -18.74
C PHE A 635 14.75 -4.90 -17.33
N ARG A 636 13.73 -5.01 -16.46
CA ARG A 636 13.87 -4.69 -15.03
C ARG A 636 14.94 -5.55 -14.36
N CYS A 637 15.03 -6.85 -14.68
CA CYS A 637 16.03 -7.75 -14.11
C CYS A 637 17.47 -7.37 -14.49
N LEU A 638 17.67 -6.58 -15.55
CA LEU A 638 18.99 -6.03 -15.92
C LEU A 638 19.44 -4.92 -14.97
N ILE A 639 18.49 -4.27 -14.31
CA ILE A 639 18.74 -3.21 -13.35
C ILE A 639 18.92 -3.87 -11.98
N ASN A 640 20.17 -4.11 -11.59
CA ASN A 640 20.54 -4.69 -10.29
C ASN A 640 20.44 -3.67 -9.14
N GLU A 641 19.32 -2.97 -9.09
CA GLU A 641 18.97 -1.98 -8.07
C GLU A 641 17.49 -2.15 -7.70
N ASP A 642 17.14 -1.72 -6.49
CA ASP A 642 15.75 -1.67 -6.03
C ASP A 642 15.08 -0.38 -6.56
N ILE A 643 14.57 -0.45 -7.79
CA ILE A 643 13.77 0.62 -8.40
C ILE A 643 12.31 0.20 -8.53
N PRO A 644 11.36 1.15 -8.38
CA PRO A 644 9.94 0.90 -8.64
C PRO A 644 9.75 0.46 -10.09
N LEU A 645 8.83 -0.46 -10.31
CA LEU A 645 8.54 -0.94 -11.65
C LEU A 645 7.49 -0.05 -12.30
N ASN A 646 7.90 0.70 -13.32
CA ASN A 646 7.08 1.74 -13.95
C ASN A 646 7.37 1.88 -15.45
N SER A 647 6.60 2.72 -16.14
CA SER A 647 6.74 2.90 -17.60
C SER A 647 8.10 3.42 -18.05
N GLY A 648 8.88 4.04 -17.16
CA GLY A 648 10.21 4.56 -17.46
C GLY A 648 11.19 3.48 -17.90
N VAL A 649 11.08 2.25 -17.39
CA VAL A 649 11.94 1.12 -17.79
C VAL A 649 11.81 0.81 -19.29
N LEU A 650 10.63 1.00 -19.88
CA LEU A 650 10.40 0.76 -21.31
C LEU A 650 10.68 1.98 -22.20
N ALA A 651 10.90 3.17 -21.62
CA ALA A 651 11.11 4.39 -22.41
C ALA A 651 12.26 4.30 -23.43
N PRO A 652 13.43 3.67 -23.13
CA PRO A 652 14.49 3.47 -24.11
C PRO A 652 14.36 2.18 -24.94
N VAL A 653 13.23 1.47 -24.83
CA VAL A 653 13.00 0.16 -25.46
C VAL A 653 11.91 0.26 -26.53
N THR A 654 12.27 0.02 -27.78
CA THR A 654 11.32 -0.07 -28.89
C THR A 654 10.88 -1.52 -29.08
N LEU A 655 9.58 -1.78 -29.06
CA LEU A 655 9.01 -3.11 -29.30
C LEU A 655 8.43 -3.22 -30.71
N ILE A 656 9.05 -4.03 -31.57
CA ILE A 656 8.55 -4.40 -32.89
C ILE A 656 7.84 -5.74 -32.78
N LEU A 657 6.55 -5.72 -33.05
CA LEU A 657 5.67 -6.87 -32.85
C LEU A 657 4.70 -6.99 -34.04
N PRO A 658 5.06 -7.76 -35.08
CA PRO A 658 4.21 -7.98 -36.26
C PRO A 658 3.02 -8.88 -35.93
N GLU A 659 2.08 -9.04 -36.88
CA GLU A 659 1.01 -10.03 -36.74
C GLU A 659 1.60 -11.45 -36.68
N CYS A 660 1.44 -12.09 -35.54
CA CYS A 660 1.98 -13.42 -35.23
C CYS A 660 1.26 -13.98 -33.99
N LEU A 661 1.62 -15.18 -33.51
CA LEU A 661 1.02 -15.75 -32.29
C LEU A 661 1.19 -14.89 -31.04
N LEU A 662 2.13 -13.93 -31.03
CA LEU A 662 2.36 -12.98 -29.93
C LEU A 662 1.58 -11.65 -30.07
N ASN A 663 0.90 -11.47 -31.20
CA ASN A 663 0.09 -10.29 -31.50
C ASN A 663 -0.96 -10.63 -32.57
N PRO A 664 -1.96 -11.45 -32.22
CA PRO A 664 -3.05 -11.77 -33.12
C PRO A 664 -3.87 -10.50 -33.46
N PRO A 665 -4.50 -10.44 -34.64
CA PRO A 665 -5.31 -9.29 -35.03
C PRO A 665 -6.62 -9.23 -34.24
N GLU A 666 -7.04 -8.02 -33.87
CA GLU A 666 -8.34 -7.75 -33.24
C GLU A 666 -9.47 -7.87 -34.28
N HIS A 667 -10.59 -8.48 -33.88
CA HIS A 667 -11.85 -8.48 -34.63
C HIS A 667 -12.99 -8.02 -33.72
N ASP A 668 -14.07 -7.47 -34.27
CA ASP A 668 -15.24 -7.05 -33.47
C ASP A 668 -15.95 -8.25 -32.83
N ASP A 669 -16.04 -9.35 -33.57
CA ASP A 669 -16.65 -10.60 -33.14
C ASP A 669 -15.63 -11.49 -32.40
N PRO A 670 -15.88 -11.85 -31.11
CA PRO A 670 -14.99 -12.72 -30.36
C PRO A 670 -14.88 -14.14 -30.94
N GLU A 671 -15.82 -14.60 -31.78
CA GLU A 671 -15.67 -15.89 -32.49
C GLU A 671 -14.57 -15.82 -33.59
N GLN A 672 -14.22 -14.62 -34.05
CA GLN A 672 -13.15 -14.41 -35.04
C GLN A 672 -11.79 -14.09 -34.39
N CYS A 673 -11.80 -13.73 -33.10
CA CYS A 673 -10.60 -13.51 -32.31
C CYS A 673 -9.95 -14.83 -31.91
N ALA A 674 -8.63 -14.89 -31.98
CA ALA A 674 -7.87 -16.06 -31.53
C ALA A 674 -7.98 -16.22 -30.00
N ALA A 675 -7.97 -17.47 -29.54
CA ALA A 675 -7.90 -17.85 -28.13
C ALA A 675 -6.54 -17.48 -27.51
N ILE A 676 -6.53 -16.92 -26.30
CA ILE A 676 -5.35 -16.28 -25.66
C ILE A 676 -5.03 -16.82 -24.25
N VAL A 677 -5.94 -17.54 -23.60
CA VAL A 677 -5.81 -17.87 -22.15
C VAL A 677 -4.52 -18.61 -21.80
N GLY A 678 -4.05 -19.50 -22.67
CA GLY A 678 -2.78 -20.22 -22.50
C GLY A 678 -1.56 -19.35 -22.78
N GLY A 679 -1.68 -18.29 -23.59
CA GLY A 679 -0.59 -17.35 -23.84
C GLY A 679 -0.16 -16.57 -22.61
N ASN A 680 -1.08 -16.35 -21.66
CA ASN A 680 -0.79 -15.65 -20.41
C ASN A 680 0.14 -16.46 -19.48
N VAL A 681 0.00 -17.79 -19.45
CA VAL A 681 0.73 -18.66 -18.49
C VAL A 681 1.84 -19.51 -19.11
N GLU A 682 1.71 -19.90 -20.38
CA GLU A 682 2.70 -20.76 -21.06
C GLU A 682 3.58 -19.95 -22.02
N THR A 683 2.96 -19.26 -22.99
CA THR A 683 3.71 -18.54 -24.02
C THR A 683 4.50 -17.37 -23.44
N SER A 684 3.96 -16.70 -22.42
CA SER A 684 4.67 -15.65 -21.68
C SER A 684 5.98 -16.16 -21.06
N GLN A 685 6.00 -17.38 -20.51
CA GLN A 685 7.20 -18.00 -19.95
C GLN A 685 8.23 -18.23 -21.05
N ARG A 686 7.81 -18.78 -22.19
CA ARG A 686 8.74 -18.99 -23.32
C ARG A 686 9.29 -17.68 -23.87
N VAL A 687 8.48 -16.61 -23.92
CA VAL A 687 8.96 -15.28 -24.30
C VAL A 687 10.02 -14.78 -23.31
N VAL A 688 9.80 -14.97 -22.01
CA VAL A 688 10.79 -14.64 -20.98
C VAL A 688 12.07 -15.46 -21.15
N ASP A 689 11.96 -16.78 -21.35
CA ASP A 689 13.12 -17.67 -21.54
C ASP A 689 14.00 -17.24 -22.71
N VAL A 690 13.38 -17.01 -23.88
CA VAL A 690 14.07 -16.59 -25.11
C VAL A 690 14.73 -15.22 -24.93
N LEU A 691 14.11 -14.31 -24.17
CA LEU A 691 14.74 -13.04 -23.84
C LEU A 691 15.92 -13.25 -22.86
N LEU A 692 15.76 -14.09 -21.83
CA LEU A 692 16.74 -14.33 -20.77
C LEU A 692 17.98 -15.12 -21.21
N GLU A 693 17.90 -15.87 -22.31
CA GLU A 693 18.97 -16.74 -22.82
C GLU A 693 20.34 -16.02 -22.93
N ARG A 694 20.33 -14.70 -23.21
CA ARG A 694 21.56 -13.88 -23.21
C ARG A 694 22.18 -13.67 -21.83
N TRP A 695 21.36 -13.50 -20.81
CA TRP A 695 21.79 -13.05 -19.47
C TRP A 695 22.02 -14.20 -18.49
N GLY A 696 21.61 -15.43 -18.86
CA GLY A 696 21.91 -16.66 -18.11
C GLY A 696 23.34 -17.22 -18.29
N SER A 697 24.12 -16.75 -19.27
CA SER A 697 25.52 -17.14 -19.40
C SER A 697 26.42 -16.30 -18.48
N PRO A 698 27.19 -16.90 -17.55
CA PRO A 698 28.07 -16.15 -16.66
C PRO A 698 29.03 -15.31 -17.49
N ARG A 699 29.08 -14.01 -17.20
CA ARG A 699 30.14 -13.13 -17.72
C ARG A 699 31.47 -13.78 -17.30
N PRO A 700 32.40 -14.14 -18.22
CA PRO A 700 33.77 -14.34 -17.80
C PRO A 700 34.19 -13.06 -17.10
N ALA A 701 34.65 -13.19 -15.86
CA ALA A 701 35.11 -12.08 -15.05
C ALA A 701 36.02 -11.20 -15.92
N ARG A 702 35.61 -9.95 -16.15
CA ARG A 702 36.55 -8.95 -16.68
C ARG A 702 37.59 -8.78 -15.59
N GLU A 703 38.78 -9.32 -15.80
CA GLU A 703 39.97 -8.90 -15.08
C GLU A 703 40.14 -7.39 -15.28
N ARG A 704 39.86 -6.61 -14.24
CA ARG A 704 40.61 -5.43 -13.79
C ARG A 704 40.03 -4.86 -12.50
#